data_AF-A0A2E3NWA7-F1
#
_entry.id   AF-A0A2E3NWA7-F1
#
_cell.length_a   1.000
_cell.length_b   1.000
_cell.length_c   1.000
_cell.angle_alpha   90.00
_cell.angle_beta   90.00
_cell.angle_gamma   90.00
#
_symmetry.space_group_name_H-M   'P 1'
#
loop_
_entity.id
_entity.type
_entity.pdbx_description
1 polymer ?
#
loop_
_entity_poly.entity_id
_entity_poly.type
_entity_poly.pdbx_seq_one_letter_code
_entity_poly.pdbx_strand_id
1 'polypeptide(L)'
;MPMKVCPVCEMEEEDDALSCSMCGSDFEPEVREASPEENPTTDNDNLAADIASMNLDEENTESNSEETKELSDEEKLLEETLNATVSSTPDEKSENSFSKFFEQFSNIGNSFGEISKRLDRIFLTKGELNYIAPLTMVVISILLLSGVIGLAVSSVPGTDEESTDGYKPTTPYNKEINGISVLIGRGVAEPFSGEPFNCEIWDSQIYEEFQEVNDDGYYIQLTDRNQNGTVEDEERYGCPVNMKFISTFSFIVLNLLLLTTAFYIYNKVSNTAIIMPVIGFAIIETILFALYGGLMNKVIFALPLTIGLVCTVGLIVSSGVLLIRTSLARSLNDPPSFTFYIFIIAAALLFSSVFYNYSLGPYAICDGEYTPSELLDLKNNVPEDLRTECQNKGYKNLQAVPFDLGNGSNMMLLLSATFLFLGVTNWLVSNTKINDIDEAKYFSMILSGLGLQFLILVYNVATSDEGGLGFDENDTTLTIMALGIATVGMVSFYRKRRGEAGSMGVAYFVIFASGIFALFGTFIAPVVLGGSDIKWPEDGDEQFNLLLSALVTAVGFWLSYKFGSQKLRELSIASDAAMPNRQDPFAPSVPGEQKVMPEWTVDSAMEFLMNEYGDEFQVELKHTTEHTPDLELVEKTMMDTVDQSVEIRPAIEVDYDVDFHEIAEAYSTTRETVDEVITHLTSGKNIMLFGEPGTGKTALSNILLTKLCGEIEQPNGSKAPNYTIVTANAEWSNFDVIGGISPDDSGGYYFKDGYVAEAAKLCEKSIRERGKPHYLVIDEFNRANIDEAFGKLFTVFEYRDKQPLLTHKETGGAPFMMPPEFRIIGTMNTQDKNTLFNVGFALMRRFAFVEIGLPLPEDEYNRMPVFVYFKLKKLGLVPERPDGDPLWKFGEKCKHFASRKFDFYDEDGNMYNCHEKLVKFLAPGEPPKRGDETPLGVRTFRKIGPALLIDSMVTIFNSIKKYGPELALDRVIRSNIMPSLEGLERNEIRCMFLHAKEVLGPTSIVTETLDRMANSDSLSLF
;
A
#
# COMPACT_ATOMS: atom_id res chain seq x y z
N MET A 1 -44.90 25.94 -16.17
CA MET A 1 -44.73 24.51 -16.48
C MET A 1 -45.60 23.72 -15.51
N PRO A 2 -45.78 22.41 -15.65
CA PRO A 2 -45.99 21.56 -14.49
C PRO A 2 -44.74 21.62 -13.58
N MET A 3 -44.88 21.17 -12.34
CA MET A 3 -43.79 21.08 -11.36
C MET A 3 -43.95 19.78 -10.58
N LYS A 4 -42.83 19.14 -10.23
CA LYS A 4 -42.80 17.94 -9.40
C LYS A 4 -42.66 18.34 -7.94
N VAL A 5 -43.41 17.67 -7.06
CA VAL A 5 -43.32 17.89 -5.61
C VAL A 5 -42.59 16.72 -4.98
N CYS A 6 -41.53 16.99 -4.22
CA CYS A 6 -40.73 15.94 -3.57
C CYS A 6 -41.54 15.21 -2.50
N PRO A 7 -41.70 13.87 -2.56
CA PRO A 7 -42.50 13.11 -1.60
C PRO A 7 -41.86 13.00 -0.20
N VAL A 8 -40.61 13.45 -0.03
CA VAL A 8 -39.86 13.38 1.24
C VAL A 8 -39.82 14.75 1.97
N CYS A 9 -39.79 15.86 1.24
CA CYS A 9 -39.64 17.21 1.83
C CYS A 9 -40.61 18.27 1.28
N GLU A 10 -41.57 17.89 0.43
CA GLU A 10 -42.64 18.74 -0.12
C GLU A 10 -42.18 19.99 -0.91
N MET A 11 -40.89 20.06 -1.28
CA MET A 11 -40.34 21.07 -2.20
C MET A 11 -40.89 20.88 -3.63
N GLU A 12 -41.30 21.97 -4.27
CA GLU A 12 -41.68 22.00 -5.69
C GLU A 12 -40.47 22.33 -6.59
N GLU A 13 -40.19 21.52 -7.60
CA GLU A 13 -39.08 21.69 -8.56
C GLU A 13 -39.58 21.55 -10.02
N GLU A 14 -38.83 22.07 -11.00
CA GLU A 14 -39.20 22.02 -12.41
C GLU A 14 -39.15 20.59 -13.00
N ASP A 15 -40.00 20.29 -13.98
CA ASP A 15 -40.26 18.91 -14.48
C ASP A 15 -39.02 18.10 -14.89
N ASP A 16 -37.94 18.74 -15.33
CA ASP A 16 -36.72 18.06 -15.78
C ASP A 16 -35.79 17.61 -14.63
N ALA A 17 -36.13 17.92 -13.37
CA ALA A 17 -35.40 17.45 -12.20
C ALA A 17 -35.49 15.91 -12.03
N LEU A 18 -34.32 15.28 -11.85
CA LEU A 18 -34.16 13.83 -11.63
C LEU A 18 -34.14 13.45 -10.14
N SER A 19 -33.57 14.31 -9.29
CA SER A 19 -33.51 14.14 -7.84
C SER A 19 -33.62 15.48 -7.13
N CYS A 20 -34.26 15.50 -5.95
CA CYS A 20 -34.58 16.73 -5.23
C CYS A 20 -33.33 17.41 -4.67
N SER A 21 -33.13 18.69 -5.01
CA SER A 21 -31.98 19.51 -4.62
C SER A 21 -31.75 19.64 -3.11
N MET A 22 -32.81 19.53 -2.31
CA MET A 22 -32.78 19.72 -0.85
C MET A 22 -32.47 18.45 -0.04
N CYS A 23 -32.72 17.26 -0.61
CA CYS A 23 -32.60 16.00 0.16
C CYS A 23 -32.01 14.80 -0.62
N GLY A 24 -31.74 14.96 -1.92
CA GLY A 24 -31.09 13.95 -2.74
C GLY A 24 -31.96 12.73 -3.10
N SER A 25 -33.25 12.74 -2.79
CA SER A 25 -34.16 11.65 -3.19
C SER A 25 -34.50 11.74 -4.68
N ASP A 26 -34.32 10.64 -5.41
CA ASP A 26 -34.74 10.51 -6.81
C ASP A 26 -36.27 10.61 -6.95
N PHE A 27 -36.75 11.18 -8.06
CA PHE A 27 -38.17 11.19 -8.40
C PHE A 27 -38.55 9.92 -9.16
N GLU A 28 -39.33 9.03 -8.53
CA GLU A 28 -39.78 7.78 -9.16
C GLU A 28 -40.65 8.03 -10.43
N PRO A 29 -40.43 7.30 -11.53
CA PRO A 29 -41.20 7.46 -12.76
C PRO A 29 -42.58 6.79 -12.68
N GLU A 30 -43.64 7.49 -13.13
CA GLU A 30 -45.01 6.95 -13.16
C GLU A 30 -45.11 5.66 -14.00
N VAL A 31 -45.38 4.53 -13.36
CA VAL A 31 -45.80 3.29 -14.05
C VAL A 31 -47.29 3.41 -14.41
N ARG A 32 -47.60 3.46 -15.72
CA ARG A 32 -48.97 3.44 -16.24
C ARG A 32 -49.32 2.07 -16.82
N GLU A 33 -50.10 1.29 -16.08
CA GLU A 33 -50.69 0.05 -16.60
C GLU A 33 -51.96 0.33 -17.43
N ALA A 34 -51.97 -0.15 -18.68
CA ALA A 34 -53.19 -0.38 -19.45
C ALA A 34 -52.94 -1.44 -20.56
N SER A 35 -53.95 -2.24 -20.87
CA SER A 35 -53.95 -3.26 -21.92
C SER A 35 -55.37 -3.40 -22.50
N PRO A 36 -55.61 -4.10 -23.63
CA PRO A 36 -54.71 -4.62 -24.66
C PRO A 36 -55.16 -4.21 -26.10
N GLU A 37 -54.72 -4.98 -27.12
CA GLU A 37 -55.35 -5.22 -28.44
C GLU A 37 -55.02 -4.34 -29.69
N GLU A 38 -54.96 -5.08 -30.82
CA GLU A 38 -55.04 -4.78 -32.27
C GLU A 38 -54.10 -3.78 -33.01
N ASN A 39 -53.34 -4.36 -33.95
CA ASN A 39 -52.82 -3.80 -35.22
C ASN A 39 -53.97 -3.58 -36.25
N PRO A 40 -53.78 -2.97 -37.46
CA PRO A 40 -52.54 -2.48 -38.12
C PRO A 40 -52.70 -1.10 -38.84
N THR A 41 -51.75 -0.78 -39.75
CA THR A 41 -51.89 -0.09 -41.07
C THR A 41 -51.32 1.33 -41.29
N THR A 42 -50.29 1.36 -42.16
CA THR A 42 -50.09 2.20 -43.38
C THR A 42 -49.98 3.73 -43.34
N ASP A 43 -48.93 4.20 -44.04
CA ASP A 43 -48.91 5.28 -45.06
C ASP A 43 -49.15 6.75 -44.66
N ASN A 44 -48.56 7.75 -45.34
CA ASN A 44 -47.23 7.82 -45.98
C ASN A 44 -46.88 9.32 -46.24
N ASP A 45 -45.63 9.56 -46.64
CA ASP A 45 -45.21 10.60 -47.60
C ASP A 45 -45.35 12.13 -47.31
N ASN A 46 -44.17 12.76 -47.33
CA ASN A 46 -43.82 13.98 -48.08
C ASN A 46 -44.37 15.36 -47.67
N LEU A 47 -43.42 16.23 -47.30
CA LEU A 47 -43.14 17.40 -48.13
C LEU A 47 -41.63 17.72 -48.14
N ALA A 48 -41.05 17.95 -49.32
CA ALA A 48 -39.66 18.36 -49.51
C ALA A 48 -39.57 19.47 -50.56
N ALA A 49 -38.75 20.50 -50.31
CA ALA A 49 -38.36 21.52 -51.30
C ALA A 49 -37.09 22.28 -50.87
N ASP A 50 -36.25 22.57 -51.85
CA ASP A 50 -35.29 23.68 -52.03
C ASP A 50 -34.35 24.11 -50.86
N ILE A 51 -33.02 24.01 -50.92
CA ILE A 51 -31.97 24.40 -51.92
C ILE A 51 -31.35 25.79 -51.64
N ALA A 52 -30.03 25.86 -51.82
CA ALA A 52 -29.11 26.84 -51.24
C ALA A 52 -28.87 28.15 -52.01
N SER A 53 -28.42 29.17 -51.27
CA SER A 53 -27.52 30.26 -51.71
C SER A 53 -26.76 30.80 -50.49
N MET A 54 -25.41 30.70 -50.41
CA MET A 54 -24.46 31.77 -50.80
C MET A 54 -24.71 33.12 -50.08
N ASN A 55 -23.85 33.51 -49.13
CA ASN A 55 -22.66 34.40 -49.28
C ASN A 55 -23.05 35.91 -49.25
N LEU A 56 -22.22 36.87 -48.81
CA LEU A 56 -20.75 36.94 -48.59
C LEU A 56 -20.39 38.11 -47.60
N ASP A 57 -19.10 38.50 -47.54
CA ASP A 57 -18.50 39.77 -47.04
C ASP A 57 -18.51 40.04 -45.51
N GLU A 58 -17.49 40.63 -44.83
CA GLU A 58 -16.02 40.86 -44.99
C GLU A 58 -15.49 41.28 -43.57
N GLU A 59 -14.22 41.55 -43.19
CA GLU A 59 -12.92 41.79 -43.85
C GLU A 59 -11.74 41.46 -42.86
N ASN A 60 -10.56 41.05 -43.36
CA ASN A 60 -9.15 41.46 -43.07
C ASN A 60 -8.64 41.97 -41.67
N THR A 61 -7.35 41.87 -41.25
CA THR A 61 -6.07 41.40 -41.87
C THR A 61 -4.95 41.08 -40.83
N GLU A 62 -3.98 40.21 -41.19
CA GLU A 62 -2.51 40.22 -40.87
C GLU A 62 -1.98 40.26 -39.38
N SER A 63 -0.77 39.75 -39.03
CA SER A 63 0.24 38.86 -39.66
C SER A 63 1.31 38.38 -38.65
N ASN A 64 2.23 37.49 -39.10
CA ASN A 64 3.62 37.27 -38.62
C ASN A 64 3.95 36.54 -37.29
N SER A 65 4.27 35.24 -37.45
CA SER A 65 5.60 34.59 -37.26
C SER A 65 6.35 34.50 -35.90
N GLU A 66 6.97 33.31 -35.75
CA GLU A 66 8.26 32.97 -35.11
C GLU A 66 8.35 32.53 -33.62
N GLU A 67 9.15 31.45 -33.44
CA GLU A 67 9.94 31.02 -32.25
C GLU A 67 9.25 30.68 -30.91
N THR A 68 9.69 29.67 -30.13
CA THR A 68 10.32 28.34 -30.36
C THR A 68 10.19 27.54 -29.05
N LYS A 69 10.16 26.20 -29.11
CA LYS A 69 10.59 25.35 -27.99
C LYS A 69 11.29 24.10 -28.52
N GLU A 70 12.46 23.82 -27.96
CA GLU A 70 13.29 22.67 -28.28
C GLU A 70 12.82 21.43 -27.51
N LEU A 71 12.91 20.26 -28.14
CA LEU A 71 12.83 18.94 -27.52
C LEU A 71 14.13 18.18 -27.82
N SER A 72 14.55 17.35 -26.86
CA SER A 72 15.90 16.78 -26.81
C SER A 72 16.13 15.68 -27.85
N ASP A 73 17.38 15.54 -28.30
CA ASP A 73 17.76 14.68 -29.43
C ASP A 73 17.56 13.16 -29.20
N GLU A 74 17.23 12.73 -27.98
CA GLU A 74 16.85 11.34 -27.68
C GLU A 74 15.49 10.95 -28.30
N GLU A 75 14.53 11.88 -28.43
CA GLU A 75 13.21 11.58 -29.01
C GLU A 75 13.28 11.39 -30.54
N LYS A 76 14.15 12.14 -31.23
CA LYS A 76 14.36 12.03 -32.69
C LYS A 76 14.91 10.66 -33.08
N LEU A 77 15.79 10.08 -32.25
CA LEU A 77 16.45 8.81 -32.50
C LEU A 77 15.44 7.63 -32.42
N LEU A 78 14.38 7.78 -31.64
CA LEU A 78 13.24 6.86 -31.60
C LEU A 78 12.31 7.00 -32.82
N GLU A 79 12.07 8.20 -33.32
CA GLU A 79 11.27 8.38 -34.56
C GLU A 79 12.02 7.92 -35.82
N GLU A 80 13.33 8.17 -35.95
CA GLU A 80 14.10 7.67 -37.11
C GLU A 80 14.19 6.13 -37.13
N THR A 81 14.36 5.49 -35.97
CA THR A 81 14.42 4.01 -35.89
C THR A 81 13.08 3.33 -36.15
N LEU A 82 11.95 3.94 -35.76
CA LEU A 82 10.61 3.42 -36.07
C LEU A 82 10.20 3.61 -37.54
N ASN A 83 10.64 4.69 -38.19
CA ASN A 83 10.33 4.93 -39.60
C ASN A 83 11.22 4.13 -40.58
N ALA A 84 12.36 3.61 -40.12
CA ALA A 84 13.31 2.87 -40.98
C ALA A 84 12.83 1.47 -41.42
N THR A 85 11.84 0.87 -40.75
CA THR A 85 11.46 -0.55 -40.94
C THR A 85 10.38 -0.81 -41.99
N VAL A 86 9.81 0.22 -42.63
CA VAL A 86 8.74 0.08 -43.64
C VAL A 86 9.13 0.75 -44.96
N SER A 87 10.09 0.16 -45.66
CA SER A 87 10.49 0.60 -47.02
C SER A 87 10.83 -0.58 -47.93
N SER A 88 9.81 -1.12 -48.59
CA SER A 88 9.94 -1.78 -49.89
C SER A 88 8.71 -1.44 -50.73
N THR A 89 8.89 -1.29 -52.04
CA THR A 89 7.90 -0.63 -52.92
C THR A 89 6.73 -1.55 -53.28
N PRO A 90 5.51 -0.98 -53.46
CA PRO A 90 4.30 -1.77 -53.70
C PRO A 90 4.20 -2.25 -55.16
N ASP A 91 3.70 -3.48 -55.32
CA ASP A 91 3.20 -4.00 -56.60
C ASP A 91 1.68 -4.21 -56.51
N GLU A 92 0.96 -4.00 -57.61
CA GLU A 92 -0.51 -3.86 -57.56
C GLU A 92 -1.25 -5.19 -57.36
N LYS A 93 -1.82 -5.44 -56.15
CA LYS A 93 -3.18 -6.00 -55.86
C LYS A 93 -3.33 -6.53 -54.42
N SER A 94 -3.84 -5.74 -53.47
CA SER A 94 -4.22 -6.28 -52.13
C SER A 94 -5.39 -5.59 -51.39
N GLU A 95 -5.76 -4.35 -51.70
CA GLU A 95 -6.79 -3.57 -50.95
C GLU A 95 -8.20 -4.23 -50.89
N ASN A 96 -8.50 -5.15 -51.81
CA ASN A 96 -9.76 -5.90 -51.82
C ASN A 96 -9.79 -7.10 -50.84
N SER A 97 -8.77 -7.27 -49.99
CA SER A 97 -8.71 -8.30 -48.95
C SER A 97 -9.22 -7.80 -47.60
N PHE A 98 -8.61 -6.74 -47.05
CA PHE A 98 -8.90 -6.23 -45.70
C PHE A 98 -10.33 -5.72 -45.51
N SER A 99 -10.87 -5.04 -46.52
CA SER A 99 -12.26 -4.56 -46.53
C SER A 99 -13.27 -5.71 -46.40
N LYS A 100 -13.08 -6.78 -47.18
CA LYS A 100 -13.92 -8.00 -47.10
C LYS A 100 -13.77 -8.73 -45.77
N PHE A 101 -12.58 -8.74 -45.18
CA PHE A 101 -12.36 -9.33 -43.86
C PHE A 101 -13.22 -8.63 -42.79
N PHE A 102 -13.30 -7.31 -42.82
CA PHE A 102 -14.19 -6.53 -41.95
C PHE A 102 -15.68 -6.70 -42.29
N GLU A 103 -16.07 -6.76 -43.57
CA GLU A 103 -17.46 -7.05 -43.96
C GLU A 103 -17.93 -8.44 -43.47
N GLN A 104 -17.06 -9.47 -43.52
CA GLN A 104 -17.37 -10.79 -42.97
C GLN A 104 -17.60 -10.74 -41.44
N PHE A 105 -16.84 -9.92 -40.71
CA PHE A 105 -17.03 -9.75 -39.27
C PHE A 105 -18.38 -9.10 -38.90
N SER A 106 -18.97 -8.26 -39.76
CA SER A 106 -20.29 -7.66 -39.49
C SER A 106 -21.40 -8.71 -39.27
N ASN A 107 -21.35 -9.84 -39.99
CA ASN A 107 -22.32 -10.92 -39.88
C ASN A 107 -22.11 -11.79 -38.62
N ILE A 108 -20.97 -11.68 -37.94
CA ILE A 108 -20.70 -12.43 -36.70
C ILE A 108 -21.52 -11.87 -35.53
N GLY A 109 -21.89 -10.59 -35.53
CA GLY A 109 -22.61 -9.93 -34.43
C GLY A 109 -23.94 -10.61 -34.06
N ASN A 110 -24.73 -11.03 -35.06
CA ASN A 110 -25.99 -11.74 -34.83
C ASN A 110 -25.78 -13.12 -34.17
N SER A 111 -24.73 -13.84 -34.56
CA SER A 111 -24.34 -15.10 -33.91
C SER A 111 -23.81 -14.87 -32.49
N PHE A 112 -23.08 -13.77 -32.28
CA PHE A 112 -22.53 -13.39 -30.97
C PHE A 112 -23.63 -13.13 -29.94
N GLY A 113 -24.78 -12.61 -30.35
CA GLY A 113 -25.96 -12.39 -29.48
C GLY A 113 -26.71 -13.65 -29.04
N GLU A 114 -26.51 -14.79 -29.70
CA GLU A 114 -26.98 -16.09 -29.22
C GLU A 114 -25.91 -16.82 -28.40
N ILE A 115 -24.64 -16.67 -28.78
CA ILE A 115 -23.50 -17.19 -28.02
C ILE A 115 -23.41 -16.52 -26.64
N SER A 116 -23.54 -15.20 -26.53
CA SER A 116 -23.48 -14.48 -25.25
C SER A 116 -24.52 -14.98 -24.25
N LYS A 117 -25.76 -15.25 -24.68
CA LYS A 117 -26.82 -15.84 -23.84
C LYS A 117 -26.50 -17.27 -23.36
N ARG A 118 -25.70 -18.02 -24.11
CA ARG A 118 -25.20 -19.33 -23.69
C ARG A 118 -24.01 -19.20 -22.74
N LEU A 119 -23.13 -18.21 -22.95
CA LEU A 119 -22.02 -17.87 -22.05
C LEU A 119 -22.52 -17.31 -20.71
N ASP A 120 -23.54 -16.45 -20.70
CA ASP A 120 -24.18 -15.91 -19.49
C ASP A 120 -24.59 -17.04 -18.52
N ARG A 121 -25.06 -18.19 -19.04
CA ARG A 121 -25.47 -19.37 -18.25
C ARG A 121 -24.29 -20.15 -17.62
N ILE A 122 -23.06 -19.94 -18.10
CA ILE A 122 -21.84 -20.65 -17.66
C ILE A 122 -20.95 -19.71 -16.85
N PHE A 123 -20.91 -18.43 -17.23
CA PHE A 123 -19.98 -17.41 -16.75
C PHE A 123 -20.61 -16.38 -15.79
N LEU A 124 -21.93 -16.35 -15.61
CA LEU A 124 -22.56 -15.53 -14.58
C LEU A 124 -23.18 -16.37 -13.45
N THR A 125 -23.03 -15.89 -12.22
CA THR A 125 -23.72 -16.42 -11.04
C THR A 125 -24.45 -15.26 -10.38
N LYS A 126 -25.78 -15.35 -10.23
CA LYS A 126 -26.67 -14.24 -9.78
C LYS A 126 -26.63 -12.94 -10.60
N GLY A 127 -25.91 -12.91 -11.73
CA GLY A 127 -25.73 -11.71 -12.57
C GLY A 127 -24.29 -11.18 -12.57
N GLU A 128 -23.46 -11.59 -11.62
CA GLU A 128 -22.05 -11.21 -11.52
C GLU A 128 -21.13 -12.22 -12.21
N LEU A 129 -19.93 -11.79 -12.59
CA LEU A 129 -18.95 -12.61 -13.32
C LEU A 129 -18.35 -13.70 -12.41
N ASN A 130 -18.58 -14.95 -12.76
CA ASN A 130 -18.10 -16.12 -12.03
C ASN A 130 -16.64 -16.46 -12.38
N TYR A 131 -15.91 -17.07 -11.43
CA TYR A 131 -14.51 -17.47 -11.59
C TYR A 131 -14.25 -18.40 -12.79
N ILE A 132 -15.28 -19.12 -13.26
CA ILE A 132 -15.20 -20.05 -14.39
C ILE A 132 -14.70 -19.36 -15.68
N ALA A 133 -15.09 -18.11 -15.93
CA ALA A 133 -14.68 -17.41 -17.15
C ALA A 133 -13.15 -17.16 -17.20
N PRO A 134 -12.53 -16.45 -16.24
CA PRO A 134 -11.07 -16.33 -16.21
C PRO A 134 -10.35 -17.66 -15.92
N LEU A 135 -10.97 -18.63 -15.25
CA LEU A 135 -10.40 -19.98 -15.12
C LEU A 135 -10.21 -20.64 -16.49
N THR A 136 -11.20 -20.55 -17.39
CA THR A 136 -11.02 -21.05 -18.77
C THR A 136 -9.90 -20.32 -19.50
N MET A 137 -9.75 -18.99 -19.31
CA MET A 137 -8.66 -18.22 -19.92
C MET A 137 -7.28 -18.65 -19.40
N VAL A 138 -7.12 -18.87 -18.09
CA VAL A 138 -5.87 -19.38 -17.50
C VAL A 138 -5.54 -20.77 -18.07
N VAL A 139 -6.51 -21.69 -18.12
CA VAL A 139 -6.31 -23.04 -18.67
C VAL A 139 -5.91 -23.00 -20.15
N ILE A 140 -6.54 -22.16 -20.97
CA ILE A 140 -6.17 -21.98 -22.37
C ILE A 140 -4.75 -21.42 -22.48
N SER A 141 -4.40 -20.40 -21.69
CA SER A 141 -3.07 -19.77 -21.70
C SER A 141 -1.96 -20.77 -21.31
N ILE A 142 -2.23 -21.67 -20.36
CA ILE A 142 -1.31 -22.78 -20.00
C ILE A 142 -1.16 -23.79 -21.13
N LEU A 143 -2.24 -24.13 -21.83
CA LEU A 143 -2.19 -25.03 -23.00
C LEU A 143 -1.42 -24.39 -24.16
N LEU A 144 -1.55 -23.08 -24.37
CA LEU A 144 -0.80 -22.32 -25.37
C LEU A 144 0.69 -22.28 -25.04
N LEU A 145 1.08 -21.92 -23.80
CA LEU A 145 2.48 -22.00 -23.35
C LEU A 145 3.06 -23.42 -23.51
N SER A 146 2.29 -24.45 -23.14
CA SER A 146 2.68 -25.86 -23.30
C SER A 146 2.85 -26.24 -24.77
N GLY A 147 2.08 -25.62 -25.67
CA GLY A 147 2.23 -25.74 -27.13
C GLY A 147 3.51 -25.07 -27.64
N VAL A 148 3.84 -23.87 -27.17
CA VAL A 148 5.07 -23.14 -27.59
C VAL A 148 6.32 -23.86 -27.11
N ILE A 149 6.36 -24.28 -25.84
CA ILE A 149 7.48 -25.06 -25.29
C ILE A 149 7.56 -26.43 -25.98
N GLY A 150 6.43 -27.13 -26.15
CA GLY A 150 6.39 -28.43 -26.82
C GLY A 150 6.87 -28.37 -28.28
N LEU A 151 6.53 -27.31 -29.00
CA LEU A 151 7.04 -27.05 -30.35
C LEU A 151 8.57 -26.89 -30.36
N ALA A 152 9.12 -26.04 -29.49
CA ALA A 152 10.56 -25.80 -29.37
C ALA A 152 11.31 -27.11 -29.02
N VAL A 153 10.88 -27.81 -27.97
CA VAL A 153 11.47 -29.08 -27.52
C VAL A 153 11.33 -30.21 -28.55
N SER A 154 10.36 -30.12 -29.48
CA SER A 154 10.22 -31.07 -30.59
C SER A 154 11.00 -30.70 -31.87
N SER A 155 11.73 -29.58 -31.85
CA SER A 155 12.48 -29.04 -33.01
C SER A 155 13.96 -28.79 -32.71
N VAL A 156 14.30 -28.49 -31.45
CA VAL A 156 15.68 -28.31 -30.95
C VAL A 156 16.20 -29.68 -30.48
N PRO A 157 17.27 -30.23 -31.10
CA PRO A 157 17.79 -31.55 -30.76
C PRO A 157 18.57 -31.55 -29.45
N GLY A 158 18.56 -32.68 -28.76
CA GLY A 158 19.47 -32.95 -27.65
C GLY A 158 20.94 -33.06 -28.11
N THR A 159 21.89 -32.70 -27.23
CA THR A 159 23.34 -32.82 -27.49
C THR A 159 23.79 -34.26 -27.83
N ASP A 160 23.05 -35.26 -27.33
CA ASP A 160 23.25 -36.69 -27.55
C ASP A 160 22.28 -37.31 -28.58
N GLU A 161 21.41 -36.53 -29.21
CA GLU A 161 20.39 -37.01 -30.15
C GLU A 161 21.02 -37.33 -31.53
N GLU A 162 20.54 -38.39 -32.19
CA GLU A 162 21.03 -38.80 -33.51
C GLU A 162 20.05 -38.35 -34.60
N SER A 163 20.58 -37.74 -35.67
CA SER A 163 19.78 -37.40 -36.86
C SER A 163 19.27 -38.65 -37.58
N THR A 164 18.39 -38.46 -38.57
CA THR A 164 17.81 -39.54 -39.39
C THR A 164 18.88 -40.39 -40.12
N ASP A 165 20.09 -39.87 -40.30
CA ASP A 165 21.25 -40.60 -40.85
C ASP A 165 22.08 -41.37 -39.79
N GLY A 166 21.79 -41.21 -38.50
CA GLY A 166 22.55 -41.79 -37.38
C GLY A 166 23.75 -40.98 -36.89
N TYR A 167 23.69 -39.63 -36.96
CA TYR A 167 24.80 -38.74 -36.58
C TYR A 167 24.38 -37.69 -35.54
N LYS A 168 25.15 -37.55 -34.46
CA LYS A 168 24.96 -36.50 -33.44
C LYS A 168 25.39 -35.11 -33.93
N PRO A 169 24.85 -34.01 -33.37
CA PRO A 169 25.28 -32.62 -33.64
C PRO A 169 26.80 -32.41 -33.61
N THR A 170 27.50 -33.05 -32.66
CA THR A 170 28.96 -32.96 -32.49
C THR A 170 29.77 -33.83 -33.46
N THR A 171 29.13 -34.69 -34.25
CA THR A 171 29.87 -35.63 -35.11
C THR A 171 30.48 -34.85 -36.27
N PRO A 172 31.81 -34.87 -36.46
CA PRO A 172 32.42 -34.06 -37.49
C PRO A 172 32.25 -34.69 -38.87
N TYR A 173 32.01 -33.83 -39.88
CA TYR A 173 31.98 -34.18 -41.29
C TYR A 173 33.08 -33.42 -42.06
N ASN A 174 33.42 -33.91 -43.25
CA ASN A 174 34.44 -33.28 -44.09
C ASN A 174 33.78 -32.24 -45.02
N LYS A 175 34.19 -30.97 -44.91
CA LYS A 175 33.86 -29.91 -45.86
C LYS A 175 35.12 -29.57 -46.68
N GLU A 176 35.04 -29.60 -48.01
CA GLU A 176 36.14 -29.11 -48.85
C GLU A 176 36.04 -27.59 -48.99
N ILE A 177 36.97 -26.86 -48.37
CA ILE A 177 37.08 -25.40 -48.47
C ILE A 177 38.34 -25.07 -49.26
N ASN A 178 38.19 -24.42 -50.42
CA ASN A 178 39.30 -24.03 -51.31
C ASN A 178 40.25 -25.20 -51.69
N GLY A 179 39.75 -26.44 -51.74
CA GLY A 179 40.54 -27.65 -52.03
C GLY A 179 41.29 -28.23 -50.83
N ILE A 180 40.99 -27.79 -49.61
CA ILE A 180 41.49 -28.35 -48.35
C ILE A 180 40.30 -29.01 -47.62
N SER A 181 40.47 -30.25 -47.17
CA SER A 181 39.46 -30.97 -46.39
C SER A 181 39.53 -30.55 -44.91
N VAL A 182 38.51 -29.84 -44.43
CA VAL A 182 38.39 -29.39 -43.03
C VAL A 182 37.34 -30.25 -42.31
N LEU A 183 37.63 -30.62 -41.06
CA LEU A 183 36.68 -31.30 -40.16
C LEU A 183 35.78 -30.24 -39.48
N ILE A 184 34.47 -30.32 -39.66
CA ILE A 184 33.49 -29.36 -39.13
C ILE A 184 32.34 -30.11 -38.45
N GLY A 185 31.78 -29.57 -37.36
CA GLY A 185 30.63 -30.17 -36.68
C GLY A 185 29.38 -30.21 -37.57
N ARG A 186 28.61 -31.30 -37.53
CA ARG A 186 27.42 -31.47 -38.36
C ARG A 186 26.26 -30.59 -37.85
N GLY A 187 26.20 -29.36 -38.34
CA GLY A 187 25.20 -28.34 -37.96
C GLY A 187 25.77 -26.92 -37.79
N VAL A 188 27.10 -26.75 -37.90
CA VAL A 188 27.78 -25.44 -37.85
C VAL A 188 28.47 -25.14 -39.19
N ALA A 189 28.53 -23.85 -39.57
CA ALA A 189 29.13 -23.43 -40.84
C ALA A 189 30.67 -23.48 -40.85
N GLU A 190 31.27 -23.26 -39.68
CA GLU A 190 32.71 -23.22 -39.39
C GLU A 190 33.07 -24.13 -38.18
N PRO A 191 34.37 -24.41 -37.92
CA PRO A 191 34.76 -25.37 -36.87
C PRO A 191 34.53 -24.91 -35.43
N PHE A 192 34.40 -23.60 -35.16
CA PHE A 192 34.16 -23.05 -33.82
C PHE A 192 33.60 -21.62 -33.83
N SER A 193 32.47 -21.41 -33.15
CA SER A 193 32.14 -20.19 -32.39
C SER A 193 30.99 -20.47 -31.41
N GLY A 194 30.87 -19.68 -30.34
CA GLY A 194 29.76 -19.76 -29.36
C GLY A 194 28.48 -19.14 -29.91
N GLU A 195 28.00 -19.69 -31.01
CA GLU A 195 27.01 -19.10 -31.92
C GLU A 195 25.94 -20.13 -32.35
N PRO A 196 24.82 -19.68 -32.95
CA PRO A 196 23.65 -20.52 -33.20
C PRO A 196 23.92 -21.76 -34.07
N PHE A 197 23.16 -22.82 -33.79
CA PHE A 197 23.25 -24.11 -34.47
C PHE A 197 22.12 -24.25 -35.51
N ASN A 198 22.50 -24.48 -36.76
CA ASN A 198 21.56 -24.54 -37.88
C ASN A 198 21.02 -25.97 -38.07
N CYS A 199 19.83 -26.24 -37.53
CA CYS A 199 19.23 -27.58 -37.54
C CYS A 199 19.06 -28.19 -38.93
N GLU A 200 18.84 -27.38 -39.97
CA GLU A 200 18.67 -27.82 -41.36
C GLU A 200 19.97 -28.34 -42.01
N ILE A 201 21.13 -27.94 -41.48
CA ILE A 201 22.45 -28.48 -41.85
C ILE A 201 22.70 -29.82 -41.14
N TRP A 202 22.11 -30.01 -39.94
CA TRP A 202 22.25 -31.26 -39.17
C TRP A 202 21.35 -32.38 -39.68
N ASP A 203 20.05 -32.13 -39.86
CA ASP A 203 19.10 -33.08 -40.44
C ASP A 203 18.28 -32.43 -41.58
N SER A 204 18.74 -32.65 -42.80
CA SER A 204 18.11 -32.13 -44.02
C SER A 204 16.81 -32.86 -44.41
N GLN A 205 16.50 -34.01 -43.80
CA GLN A 205 15.27 -34.78 -44.07
C GLN A 205 14.08 -34.20 -43.29
N ILE A 206 14.31 -33.69 -42.07
CA ILE A 206 13.28 -32.98 -41.28
C ILE A 206 12.75 -31.74 -42.01
N TYR A 207 13.58 -31.11 -42.84
CA TYR A 207 13.27 -29.90 -43.62
C TYR A 207 13.09 -30.16 -45.13
N GLU A 208 12.90 -31.42 -45.55
CA GLU A 208 12.75 -31.79 -46.98
C GLU A 208 11.60 -31.03 -47.69
N GLU A 209 10.51 -30.70 -46.98
CA GLU A 209 9.38 -29.94 -47.56
C GLU A 209 9.69 -28.46 -47.88
N PHE A 210 10.91 -28.00 -47.59
CA PHE A 210 11.44 -26.64 -47.84
C PHE A 210 12.66 -26.64 -48.79
N GLN A 211 12.98 -27.77 -49.43
CA GLN A 211 14.06 -27.86 -50.41
C GLN A 211 13.65 -27.29 -51.77
N GLU A 212 14.54 -26.50 -52.38
CA GLU A 212 14.52 -26.18 -53.81
C GLU A 212 15.66 -26.93 -54.53
N VAL A 213 15.46 -27.19 -55.84
CA VAL A 213 16.39 -27.97 -56.67
C VAL A 213 16.94 -27.07 -57.78
N ASN A 214 18.23 -26.74 -57.69
CA ASN A 214 18.96 -25.98 -58.69
C ASN A 214 19.96 -26.90 -59.43
N ASP A 215 20.50 -26.44 -60.57
CA ASP A 215 21.36 -27.27 -61.44
C ASP A 215 22.64 -27.80 -60.76
N ASP A 216 23.11 -27.15 -59.68
CA ASP A 216 24.30 -27.54 -58.91
C ASP A 216 24.00 -28.41 -57.67
N GLY A 217 22.74 -28.59 -57.26
CA GLY A 217 22.40 -29.46 -56.11
C GLY A 217 21.02 -29.25 -55.46
N TYR A 218 20.78 -30.04 -54.40
CA TYR A 218 19.68 -29.82 -53.46
C TYR A 218 20.02 -28.67 -52.52
N TYR A 219 19.10 -27.75 -52.28
CA TYR A 219 19.34 -26.64 -51.36
C TYR A 219 18.16 -26.33 -50.44
N ILE A 220 18.45 -25.96 -49.19
CA ILE A 220 17.45 -25.60 -48.18
C ILE A 220 17.50 -24.08 -47.96
N GLN A 221 16.53 -23.37 -48.53
CA GLN A 221 16.52 -21.91 -48.62
C GLN A 221 15.88 -21.23 -47.38
N LEU A 222 16.02 -21.85 -46.21
CA LEU A 222 15.36 -21.42 -44.96
C LEU A 222 16.11 -20.30 -44.23
N THR A 223 17.44 -20.35 -44.27
CA THR A 223 18.34 -19.52 -43.45
C THR A 223 19.23 -18.63 -44.33
N ASP A 224 19.66 -19.14 -45.47
CA ASP A 224 20.26 -18.36 -46.56
C ASP A 224 19.28 -17.29 -47.07
N ARG A 225 19.71 -16.05 -46.94
CA ARG A 225 18.98 -14.82 -47.23
C ARG A 225 19.55 -14.10 -48.45
N ASN A 226 20.79 -14.39 -48.83
CA ASN A 226 21.47 -13.81 -50.00
C ASN A 226 21.28 -14.66 -51.29
N GLN A 227 20.75 -15.88 -51.15
CA GLN A 227 20.52 -16.92 -52.16
C GLN A 227 21.79 -17.42 -52.90
N ASN A 228 22.95 -17.44 -52.22
CA ASN A 228 24.23 -17.89 -52.79
C ASN A 228 24.39 -19.43 -52.83
N GLY A 229 23.59 -20.20 -52.10
CA GLY A 229 23.71 -21.66 -52.00
C GLY A 229 24.62 -22.17 -50.87
N THR A 230 25.01 -21.30 -49.93
CA THR A 230 25.86 -21.58 -48.76
C THR A 230 25.55 -20.61 -47.61
N VAL A 231 24.92 -21.09 -46.53
CA VAL A 231 24.67 -20.33 -45.30
C VAL A 231 25.95 -19.63 -44.80
N GLU A 232 25.95 -18.29 -44.81
CA GLU A 232 27.03 -17.43 -44.32
C GLU A 232 26.91 -17.15 -42.80
N ASP A 233 27.90 -16.48 -42.21
CA ASP A 233 27.95 -16.23 -40.76
C ASP A 233 26.84 -15.29 -40.27
N GLU A 234 26.39 -14.38 -41.13
CA GLU A 234 25.25 -13.48 -40.88
C GLU A 234 23.87 -14.19 -41.03
N GLU A 235 23.86 -15.50 -41.31
CA GLU A 235 22.68 -16.30 -41.64
C GLU A 235 22.41 -17.45 -40.63
N ARG A 236 23.08 -17.39 -39.48
CA ARG A 236 22.97 -18.36 -38.38
C ARG A 236 21.71 -18.13 -37.52
N TYR A 237 20.53 -18.50 -38.04
CA TYR A 237 19.22 -18.26 -37.39
C TYR A 237 18.73 -19.34 -36.40
N GLY A 238 19.54 -20.37 -36.13
CA GLY A 238 19.21 -21.43 -35.16
C GLY A 238 18.30 -22.52 -35.73
N CYS A 239 17.39 -23.07 -34.91
CA CYS A 239 16.52 -24.18 -35.28
C CYS A 239 15.07 -23.72 -35.58
N PRO A 240 14.67 -23.53 -36.86
CA PRO A 240 13.33 -23.07 -37.21
C PRO A 240 12.24 -24.12 -36.92
N VAL A 241 11.28 -23.77 -36.06
CA VAL A 241 10.19 -24.66 -35.65
C VAL A 241 9.19 -24.90 -36.80
N ASN A 242 8.98 -26.16 -37.19
CA ASN A 242 7.99 -26.54 -38.21
C ASN A 242 6.55 -26.52 -37.63
N MET A 243 5.70 -25.64 -38.16
CA MET A 243 4.26 -25.51 -37.81
C MET A 243 3.41 -26.56 -38.54
N LYS A 244 3.55 -27.82 -38.11
CA LYS A 244 2.70 -28.94 -38.55
C LYS A 244 1.22 -28.58 -38.41
N PHE A 245 0.40 -28.92 -39.42
CA PHE A 245 -1.02 -28.53 -39.52
C PHE A 245 -1.85 -28.74 -38.23
N ILE A 246 -1.58 -29.83 -37.49
CA ILE A 246 -2.28 -30.13 -36.23
C ILE A 246 -1.96 -29.11 -35.12
N SER A 247 -0.73 -28.61 -35.07
CA SER A 247 -0.29 -27.57 -34.15
C SER A 247 -0.94 -26.25 -34.53
N THR A 248 -0.84 -25.84 -35.80
CA THR A 248 -1.45 -24.61 -36.35
C THR A 248 -2.95 -24.56 -36.08
N PHE A 249 -3.67 -25.64 -36.34
CA PHE A 249 -5.10 -25.75 -36.05
C PHE A 249 -5.41 -25.62 -34.55
N SER A 250 -4.56 -26.22 -33.69
CA SER A 250 -4.71 -26.12 -32.23
C SER A 250 -4.51 -24.70 -31.72
N PHE A 251 -3.47 -23.99 -32.19
CA PHE A 251 -3.23 -22.58 -31.87
C PHE A 251 -4.38 -21.67 -32.32
N ILE A 252 -4.92 -21.88 -33.54
CA ILE A 252 -6.11 -21.16 -34.05
C ILE A 252 -7.33 -21.36 -33.13
N VAL A 253 -7.65 -22.61 -32.79
CA VAL A 253 -8.83 -22.94 -31.99
C VAL A 253 -8.71 -22.40 -30.56
N LEU A 254 -7.54 -22.54 -29.94
CA LEU A 254 -7.28 -22.07 -28.58
C LEU A 254 -7.31 -20.54 -28.50
N ASN A 255 -6.64 -19.82 -29.43
CA ASN A 255 -6.68 -18.35 -29.46
C ASN A 255 -8.07 -17.80 -29.76
N LEU A 256 -8.85 -18.44 -30.66
CA LEU A 256 -10.23 -18.03 -30.93
C LEU A 256 -11.11 -18.19 -29.67
N LEU A 257 -10.93 -19.25 -28.89
CA LEU A 257 -11.67 -19.49 -27.65
C LEU A 257 -11.25 -18.50 -26.53
N LEU A 258 -9.95 -18.21 -26.43
CA LEU A 258 -9.40 -17.19 -25.53
C LEU A 258 -9.95 -15.79 -25.86
N LEU A 259 -9.87 -15.38 -27.11
CA LEU A 259 -10.26 -14.06 -27.60
C LEU A 259 -11.78 -13.84 -27.51
N THR A 260 -12.60 -14.84 -27.86
CA THR A 260 -14.06 -14.75 -27.66
C THR A 260 -14.45 -14.67 -26.18
N THR A 261 -13.74 -15.36 -25.28
CA THR A 261 -13.94 -15.23 -23.83
C THR A 261 -13.49 -13.87 -23.31
N ALA A 262 -12.35 -13.35 -23.79
CA ALA A 262 -11.83 -12.04 -23.42
C ALA A 262 -12.77 -10.90 -23.84
N PHE A 263 -13.29 -10.92 -25.07
CA PHE A 263 -14.29 -9.93 -25.52
C PHE A 263 -15.63 -10.07 -24.81
N TYR A 264 -16.04 -11.26 -24.36
CA TYR A 264 -17.22 -11.41 -23.50
C TYR A 264 -17.01 -10.72 -22.14
N ILE A 265 -15.85 -10.90 -21.49
CA ILE A 265 -15.52 -10.24 -20.22
C ILE A 265 -15.36 -8.72 -20.40
N TYR A 266 -14.74 -8.27 -21.50
CA TYR A 266 -14.56 -6.86 -21.82
C TYR A 266 -15.87 -6.07 -21.79
N ASN A 267 -16.94 -6.64 -22.32
CA ASN A 267 -18.28 -6.03 -22.37
C ASN A 267 -19.08 -6.18 -21.05
N LYS A 268 -18.50 -6.75 -19.99
CA LYS A 268 -19.13 -6.98 -18.68
C LYS A 268 -18.37 -6.36 -17.50
N VAL A 269 -17.15 -5.87 -17.70
CA VAL A 269 -16.30 -5.30 -16.64
C VAL A 269 -16.20 -3.78 -16.81
N SER A 270 -16.38 -3.07 -15.69
CA SER A 270 -16.33 -1.61 -15.57
C SER A 270 -14.97 -1.00 -15.94
N ASN A 271 -13.87 -1.63 -15.53
CA ASN A 271 -12.50 -1.19 -15.83
C ASN A 271 -11.84 -2.10 -16.88
N THR A 272 -11.73 -1.61 -18.11
CA THR A 272 -11.15 -2.34 -19.25
C THR A 272 -9.63 -2.52 -19.14
N ALA A 273 -8.93 -1.80 -18.28
CA ALA A 273 -7.47 -1.86 -18.15
C ALA A 273 -6.95 -3.23 -17.67
N ILE A 274 -7.78 -4.02 -16.98
CA ILE A 274 -7.41 -5.38 -16.51
C ILE A 274 -7.43 -6.40 -17.66
N ILE A 275 -8.31 -6.21 -18.64
CA ILE A 275 -8.58 -7.16 -19.73
C ILE A 275 -7.89 -6.78 -21.05
N MET A 276 -7.59 -5.49 -21.27
CA MET A 276 -6.86 -5.00 -22.45
C MET A 276 -5.52 -5.73 -22.72
N PRO A 277 -4.64 -5.99 -21.72
CA PRO A 277 -3.40 -6.75 -21.95
C PRO A 277 -3.65 -8.15 -22.51
N VAL A 278 -4.72 -8.83 -22.05
CA VAL A 278 -5.07 -10.17 -22.53
C VAL A 278 -5.49 -10.14 -24.00
N ILE A 279 -6.29 -9.16 -24.40
CA ILE A 279 -6.70 -8.98 -25.79
C ILE A 279 -5.47 -8.67 -26.67
N GLY A 280 -4.56 -7.81 -26.20
CA GLY A 280 -3.31 -7.48 -26.90
C GLY A 280 -2.43 -8.71 -27.14
N PHE A 281 -2.09 -9.46 -26.09
CA PHE A 281 -1.25 -10.65 -26.22
C PHE A 281 -1.90 -11.76 -27.08
N ALA A 282 -3.21 -12.00 -26.96
CA ALA A 282 -3.91 -12.99 -27.77
C ALA A 282 -3.96 -12.61 -29.27
N ILE A 283 -4.04 -11.32 -29.59
CA ILE A 283 -3.93 -10.84 -30.98
C ILE A 283 -2.51 -11.06 -31.51
N ILE A 284 -1.47 -10.71 -30.74
CA ILE A 284 -0.06 -10.92 -31.14
C ILE A 284 0.23 -12.42 -31.33
N GLU A 285 -0.22 -13.28 -30.41
CA GLU A 285 -0.06 -14.74 -30.53
C GLU A 285 -0.77 -15.30 -31.77
N THR A 286 -1.99 -14.81 -32.06
CA THR A 286 -2.71 -15.17 -33.30
C THR A 286 -1.92 -14.75 -34.54
N ILE A 287 -1.32 -13.54 -34.55
CA ILE A 287 -0.50 -13.09 -35.68
C ILE A 287 0.76 -13.97 -35.84
N LEU A 288 1.43 -14.33 -34.74
CA LEU A 288 2.67 -15.12 -34.78
C LEU A 288 2.44 -16.59 -35.17
N PHE A 289 1.52 -17.30 -34.51
CA PHE A 289 1.35 -18.74 -34.73
C PHE A 289 0.30 -19.09 -35.78
N ALA A 290 -0.81 -18.34 -35.90
CA ALA A 290 -1.83 -18.65 -36.90
C ALA A 290 -1.52 -18.04 -38.28
N LEU A 291 -1.13 -16.76 -38.33
CA LEU A 291 -0.89 -16.07 -39.61
C LEU A 291 0.53 -16.30 -40.13
N TYR A 292 1.55 -15.84 -39.39
CA TYR A 292 2.95 -15.90 -39.81
C TYR A 292 3.47 -17.34 -39.90
N GLY A 293 3.53 -18.05 -38.77
CA GLY A 293 4.02 -19.42 -38.70
C GLY A 293 3.07 -20.43 -39.36
N GLY A 294 1.75 -20.20 -39.28
CA GLY A 294 0.75 -21.17 -39.73
C GLY A 294 0.38 -21.10 -41.21
N LEU A 295 0.11 -19.89 -41.73
CA LEU A 295 -0.50 -19.69 -43.06
C LEU A 295 0.45 -19.12 -44.09
N MET A 296 1.48 -18.35 -43.69
CA MET A 296 2.46 -17.79 -44.63
C MET A 296 3.72 -18.65 -44.72
N ASN A 297 4.49 -18.77 -43.65
CA ASN A 297 5.87 -19.28 -43.72
C ASN A 297 5.99 -20.78 -43.41
N LYS A 298 4.98 -21.40 -42.77
CA LYS A 298 5.03 -22.75 -42.16
C LYS A 298 6.11 -23.00 -41.10
N VAL A 299 7.02 -22.06 -40.87
CA VAL A 299 8.09 -22.14 -39.85
C VAL A 299 8.11 -20.91 -38.96
N ILE A 300 8.68 -21.06 -37.77
CA ILE A 300 8.89 -19.96 -36.81
C ILE A 300 10.35 -20.00 -36.32
N PHE A 301 11.09 -18.90 -36.56
CA PHE A 301 12.45 -18.72 -36.05
C PHE A 301 12.47 -18.36 -34.56
N ALA A 302 13.64 -18.51 -33.92
CA ALA A 302 13.82 -18.33 -32.47
C ALA A 302 13.27 -17.00 -31.90
N LEU A 303 13.43 -15.87 -32.62
CA LEU A 303 12.97 -14.56 -32.15
C LEU A 303 11.42 -14.44 -32.15
N PRO A 304 10.71 -14.66 -33.28
CA PRO A 304 9.24 -14.76 -33.29
C PRO A 304 8.68 -15.79 -32.29
N LEU A 305 9.33 -16.95 -32.15
CA LEU A 305 8.94 -17.99 -31.20
C LEU A 305 9.04 -17.50 -29.74
N THR A 306 10.09 -16.76 -29.43
CA THR A 306 10.34 -16.16 -28.10
C THR A 306 9.33 -15.06 -27.78
N ILE A 307 9.00 -14.19 -28.74
CA ILE A 307 7.93 -13.19 -28.56
C ILE A 307 6.59 -13.90 -28.30
N GLY A 308 6.35 -15.03 -28.99
CA GLY A 308 5.23 -15.93 -28.73
C GLY A 308 5.20 -16.45 -27.29
N LEU A 309 6.30 -16.98 -26.78
CA LEU A 309 6.42 -17.42 -25.39
C LEU A 309 6.16 -16.27 -24.40
N VAL A 310 6.76 -15.10 -24.61
CA VAL A 310 6.52 -13.89 -23.80
C VAL A 310 5.03 -13.52 -23.77
N CYS A 311 4.32 -13.61 -24.90
CA CYS A 311 2.89 -13.38 -24.95
C CYS A 311 2.11 -14.42 -24.14
N THR A 312 2.41 -15.72 -24.27
CA THR A 312 1.73 -16.78 -23.48
C THR A 312 1.98 -16.64 -21.96
N VAL A 313 3.18 -16.23 -21.54
CA VAL A 313 3.49 -15.93 -20.12
C VAL A 313 2.68 -14.71 -19.65
N GLY A 314 2.62 -13.64 -20.45
CA GLY A 314 1.78 -12.47 -20.18
C GLY A 314 0.29 -12.83 -20.04
N LEU A 315 -0.22 -13.68 -20.94
CA LEU A 315 -1.60 -14.19 -20.90
C LEU A 315 -1.91 -14.96 -19.61
N ILE A 316 -1.01 -15.86 -19.17
CA ILE A 316 -1.18 -16.63 -17.92
C ILE A 316 -1.28 -15.66 -16.72
N VAL A 317 -0.40 -14.66 -16.62
CA VAL A 317 -0.41 -13.76 -15.46
C VAL A 317 -1.61 -12.80 -15.51
N SER A 318 -1.92 -12.17 -16.65
CA SER A 318 -3.06 -11.27 -16.77
C SER A 318 -4.41 -11.96 -16.57
N SER A 319 -4.60 -13.17 -17.09
CA SER A 319 -5.80 -13.98 -16.81
C SER A 319 -5.82 -14.51 -15.36
N GLY A 320 -4.66 -14.81 -14.78
CA GLY A 320 -4.50 -15.19 -13.37
C GLY A 320 -4.98 -14.11 -12.39
N VAL A 321 -4.72 -12.83 -12.67
CA VAL A 321 -5.25 -11.71 -11.84
C VAL A 321 -6.78 -11.67 -11.86
N LEU A 322 -7.39 -11.83 -13.03
CA LEU A 322 -8.85 -11.90 -13.16
C LEU A 322 -9.42 -13.11 -12.41
N LEU A 323 -8.76 -14.27 -12.48
CA LEU A 323 -9.16 -15.48 -11.75
C LEU A 323 -9.10 -15.26 -10.23
N ILE A 324 -7.99 -14.72 -9.72
CA ILE A 324 -7.81 -14.48 -8.28
C ILE A 324 -8.87 -13.49 -7.76
N ARG A 325 -9.14 -12.38 -8.48
CA ARG A 325 -10.15 -11.41 -8.04
C ARG A 325 -11.57 -11.95 -8.07
N THR A 326 -11.97 -12.63 -9.15
CA THR A 326 -13.32 -13.19 -9.29
C THR A 326 -13.56 -14.37 -8.33
N SER A 327 -12.57 -15.24 -8.13
CA SER A 327 -12.66 -16.36 -7.17
C SER A 327 -12.77 -15.92 -5.71
N LEU A 328 -12.51 -14.64 -5.41
CA LEU A 328 -12.55 -14.06 -4.06
C LEU A 328 -13.63 -12.97 -3.92
N ALA A 329 -14.52 -12.81 -4.92
CA ALA A 329 -15.54 -11.76 -4.97
C ALA A 329 -15.00 -10.34 -4.70
N ARG A 330 -13.78 -10.05 -5.17
CA ARG A 330 -13.13 -8.73 -5.03
C ARG A 330 -13.50 -7.80 -6.19
N SER A 331 -13.41 -6.49 -5.94
CA SER A 331 -13.64 -5.46 -6.94
C SER A 331 -12.78 -5.62 -8.20
N LEU A 332 -13.44 -5.54 -9.36
CA LEU A 332 -12.79 -5.43 -10.67
C LEU A 332 -12.56 -3.96 -11.09
N ASN A 333 -12.92 -3.00 -10.24
CA ASN A 333 -12.80 -1.56 -10.50
C ASN A 333 -11.35 -1.07 -10.40
N ASP A 334 -10.58 -1.58 -9.45
CA ASP A 334 -9.27 -1.02 -9.09
C ASP A 334 -8.15 -1.53 -10.01
N PRO A 335 -7.35 -0.69 -10.67
CA PRO A 335 -6.29 -1.15 -11.56
C PRO A 335 -5.18 -1.92 -10.80
N PRO A 336 -4.45 -2.85 -11.45
CA PRO A 336 -3.22 -3.41 -10.90
C PRO A 336 -2.14 -2.33 -10.74
N SER A 337 -1.26 -2.47 -9.75
CA SER A 337 -0.19 -1.49 -9.52
C SER A 337 0.82 -1.47 -10.68
N PHE A 338 1.43 -0.32 -10.95
CA PHE A 338 2.48 -0.20 -11.97
C PHE A 338 3.67 -1.15 -11.70
N THR A 339 3.99 -1.37 -10.43
CA THR A 339 5.00 -2.34 -9.96
C THR A 339 4.71 -3.78 -10.38
N PHE A 340 3.44 -4.16 -10.50
CA PHE A 340 3.04 -5.50 -10.93
C PHE A 340 3.30 -5.71 -12.43
N TYR A 341 3.09 -4.69 -13.26
CA TYR A 341 3.45 -4.75 -14.69
C TYR A 341 4.96 -4.79 -14.92
N ILE A 342 5.75 -4.02 -14.14
CA ILE A 342 7.22 -4.10 -14.16
C ILE A 342 7.68 -5.53 -13.82
N PHE A 343 7.09 -6.17 -12.79
CA PHE A 343 7.42 -7.54 -12.43
C PHE A 343 7.09 -8.56 -13.54
N ILE A 344 5.94 -8.42 -14.22
CA ILE A 344 5.60 -9.24 -15.40
C ILE A 344 6.65 -9.09 -16.49
N ILE A 345 7.03 -7.85 -16.83
CA ILE A 345 8.01 -7.56 -17.88
C ILE A 345 9.38 -8.16 -17.51
N ALA A 346 9.83 -8.01 -16.25
CA ALA A 346 11.09 -8.59 -15.79
C ALA A 346 11.11 -10.13 -15.82
N ALA A 347 10.02 -10.77 -15.40
CA ALA A 347 9.88 -12.23 -15.47
C ALA A 347 9.83 -12.74 -16.92
N ALA A 348 9.07 -12.06 -17.79
CA ALA A 348 8.99 -12.38 -19.20
C ALA A 348 10.34 -12.21 -19.91
N LEU A 349 11.10 -11.15 -19.59
CA LEU A 349 12.45 -10.93 -20.13
C LEU A 349 13.42 -12.05 -19.69
N LEU A 350 13.39 -12.46 -18.42
CA LEU A 350 14.23 -13.55 -17.91
C LEU A 350 13.91 -14.89 -18.62
N PHE A 351 12.64 -15.25 -18.75
CA PHE A 351 12.27 -16.44 -19.53
C PHE A 351 12.62 -16.28 -21.02
N SER A 352 12.54 -15.07 -21.57
CA SER A 352 12.85 -14.82 -22.98
C SER A 352 14.32 -15.04 -23.32
N SER A 353 15.27 -14.63 -22.49
CA SER A 353 16.70 -14.79 -22.80
C SER A 353 17.13 -16.26 -22.78
N VAL A 354 16.68 -17.02 -21.78
CA VAL A 354 16.93 -18.47 -21.66
C VAL A 354 16.24 -19.24 -22.79
N PHE A 355 14.98 -18.94 -23.08
CA PHE A 355 14.23 -19.63 -24.14
C PHE A 355 14.70 -19.27 -25.55
N TYR A 356 15.13 -18.02 -25.78
CA TYR A 356 15.76 -17.61 -27.04
C TYR A 356 17.06 -18.38 -27.28
N ASN A 357 17.93 -18.45 -26.27
CA ASN A 357 19.17 -19.22 -26.32
C ASN A 357 18.91 -20.71 -26.62
N TYR A 358 17.98 -21.33 -25.90
CA TYR A 358 17.58 -22.72 -26.18
C TYR A 358 17.01 -22.89 -27.60
N SER A 359 16.23 -21.93 -28.10
CA SER A 359 15.64 -21.98 -29.45
C SER A 359 16.67 -21.80 -30.58
N LEU A 360 17.89 -21.36 -30.28
CA LEU A 360 19.00 -21.25 -31.22
C LEU A 360 19.81 -22.55 -31.37
N GLY A 361 19.49 -23.60 -30.60
CA GLY A 361 20.07 -24.93 -30.71
C GLY A 361 21.26 -25.21 -29.79
N PRO A 362 21.80 -26.44 -29.80
CA PRO A 362 22.94 -26.83 -28.97
C PRO A 362 24.25 -26.22 -29.48
N TYR A 363 24.97 -25.52 -28.59
CA TYR A 363 26.19 -24.79 -28.89
C TYR A 363 27.43 -25.69 -28.80
N ALA A 364 28.47 -25.42 -29.61
CA ALA A 364 29.71 -26.20 -29.64
C ALA A 364 30.87 -25.46 -28.94
N ILE A 365 31.32 -26.01 -27.81
CA ILE A 365 32.39 -25.44 -26.97
C ILE A 365 33.63 -26.34 -26.93
N CYS A 366 34.78 -25.77 -26.58
CA CYS A 366 36.01 -26.51 -26.36
C CYS A 366 36.18 -26.82 -24.87
N ASP A 367 36.47 -28.07 -24.52
CA ASP A 367 36.60 -28.54 -23.12
C ASP A 367 38.00 -29.06 -22.80
N GLY A 368 38.37 -28.94 -21.52
CA GLY A 368 39.56 -29.53 -20.91
C GLY A 368 40.84 -28.84 -21.34
N GLU A 369 41.22 -27.75 -20.66
CA GLU A 369 42.49 -27.05 -20.95
C GLU A 369 43.70 -28.02 -20.84
N TYR A 370 44.67 -27.85 -21.73
CA TYR A 370 45.98 -28.48 -21.62
C TYR A 370 46.83 -27.73 -20.60
N THR A 371 47.38 -28.46 -19.62
CA THR A 371 48.41 -27.88 -18.75
C THR A 371 49.60 -27.40 -19.61
N PRO A 372 50.38 -26.39 -19.16
CA PRO A 372 51.47 -25.82 -19.96
C PRO A 372 52.53 -26.84 -20.45
N SER A 373 52.66 -27.97 -19.77
CA SER A 373 53.45 -29.12 -20.19
C SER A 373 52.80 -29.94 -21.30
N GLU A 374 51.52 -30.33 -21.15
CA GLU A 374 50.81 -31.13 -22.15
C GLU A 374 50.61 -30.35 -23.45
N LEU A 375 50.35 -29.04 -23.37
CA LEU A 375 50.20 -28.17 -24.54
C LEU A 375 51.50 -28.10 -25.37
N LEU A 376 52.65 -28.19 -24.69
CA LEU A 376 53.97 -28.23 -25.30
C LEU A 376 54.22 -29.59 -25.99
N ASP A 377 53.88 -30.70 -25.33
CA ASP A 377 53.98 -32.03 -25.95
C ASP A 377 53.02 -32.19 -27.14
N LEU A 378 51.79 -31.68 -27.06
CA LEU A 378 50.85 -31.63 -28.18
C LEU A 378 51.44 -30.85 -29.37
N LYS A 379 51.97 -29.64 -29.10
CA LYS A 379 52.56 -28.77 -30.12
C LYS A 379 53.85 -29.32 -30.74
N ASN A 380 54.53 -30.26 -30.07
CA ASN A 380 55.70 -30.97 -30.58
C ASN A 380 55.38 -32.26 -31.33
N ASN A 381 54.34 -33.01 -30.92
CA ASN A 381 54.08 -34.38 -31.42
C ASN A 381 52.99 -34.49 -32.49
N VAL A 382 52.06 -33.53 -32.58
CA VAL A 382 50.99 -33.52 -33.58
C VAL A 382 51.21 -32.35 -34.57
N PRO A 383 51.27 -32.59 -35.90
CA PRO A 383 51.31 -31.51 -36.90
C PRO A 383 50.09 -30.59 -36.82
N GLU A 384 50.28 -29.33 -37.17
CA GLU A 384 49.23 -28.29 -37.09
C GLU A 384 48.00 -28.64 -37.93
N ASP A 385 48.22 -29.22 -39.12
CA ASP A 385 47.20 -29.70 -40.07
C ASP A 385 46.39 -30.92 -39.59
N LEU A 386 46.75 -31.51 -38.44
CA LEU A 386 46.17 -32.74 -37.89
C LEU A 386 45.62 -32.59 -36.47
N ARG A 387 45.60 -31.37 -35.92
CA ARG A 387 44.95 -31.04 -34.64
C ARG A 387 43.53 -30.55 -34.89
N THR A 388 42.64 -30.72 -33.93
CA THR A 388 41.37 -29.97 -33.93
C THR A 388 41.62 -28.50 -33.58
N GLU A 389 40.69 -27.59 -33.91
CA GLU A 389 40.87 -26.17 -33.58
C GLU A 389 40.87 -25.91 -32.08
N CYS A 390 40.10 -26.66 -31.29
CA CYS A 390 40.21 -26.68 -29.83
C CYS A 390 41.65 -27.00 -29.38
N GLN A 391 42.28 -28.00 -29.97
CA GLN A 391 43.67 -28.40 -29.68
C GLN A 391 44.70 -27.35 -30.12
N ASN A 392 44.42 -26.55 -31.14
CA ASN A 392 45.25 -25.40 -31.50
C ASN A 392 45.08 -24.22 -30.51
N LYS A 393 43.86 -23.96 -30.03
CA LYS A 393 43.57 -22.94 -29.00
C LYS A 393 44.12 -23.29 -27.62
N GLY A 394 44.09 -24.56 -27.22
CA GLY A 394 44.61 -25.03 -25.92
C GLY A 394 43.77 -26.05 -25.18
N TYR A 395 42.76 -26.65 -25.81
CA TYR A 395 41.74 -27.50 -25.19
C TYR A 395 41.74 -28.91 -25.80
N LYS A 396 41.43 -29.92 -24.98
CA LYS A 396 41.54 -31.35 -25.31
C LYS A 396 40.40 -31.83 -26.23
N ASN A 397 39.17 -31.40 -25.93
CA ASN A 397 37.93 -31.92 -26.50
C ASN A 397 37.10 -30.84 -27.21
N LEU A 398 36.18 -31.28 -28.08
CA LEU A 398 35.02 -30.50 -28.52
C LEU A 398 33.77 -31.14 -27.89
N GLN A 399 32.92 -30.34 -27.26
CA GLN A 399 31.70 -30.76 -26.56
C GLN A 399 30.53 -29.90 -27.01
N ALA A 400 29.31 -30.45 -27.02
CA ALA A 400 28.10 -29.64 -27.15
C ALA A 400 27.43 -29.41 -25.80
N VAL A 401 26.88 -28.20 -25.62
CA VAL A 401 26.07 -27.81 -24.47
C VAL A 401 24.68 -27.35 -24.93
N PRO A 402 23.60 -27.64 -24.17
CA PRO A 402 22.23 -27.29 -24.56
C PRO A 402 21.89 -25.80 -24.39
N PHE A 403 22.81 -25.00 -23.87
CA PHE A 403 22.75 -23.54 -23.74
C PHE A 403 24.17 -22.97 -23.62
N ASP A 404 24.41 -21.77 -24.17
CA ASP A 404 25.65 -21.00 -24.02
C ASP A 404 25.29 -19.52 -23.87
N LEU A 405 25.53 -18.95 -22.69
CA LEU A 405 25.11 -17.60 -22.31
C LEU A 405 26.27 -16.61 -22.39
N GLY A 406 26.82 -16.43 -23.58
CA GLY A 406 27.84 -15.41 -23.84
C GLY A 406 27.49 -14.01 -23.30
N ASN A 407 28.51 -13.19 -23.04
CA ASN A 407 28.49 -12.00 -22.18
C ASN A 407 27.29 -11.02 -22.33
N GLY A 408 26.70 -10.89 -23.53
CA GLY A 408 25.48 -10.10 -23.74
C GLY A 408 24.23 -10.71 -23.08
N SER A 409 24.03 -12.02 -23.24
CA SER A 409 22.92 -12.77 -22.64
C SER A 409 23.00 -12.79 -21.12
N ASN A 410 24.21 -12.98 -20.57
CA ASN A 410 24.46 -12.91 -19.13
C ASN A 410 24.14 -11.53 -18.55
N MET A 411 24.48 -10.43 -19.23
CA MET A 411 24.11 -9.08 -18.78
C MET A 411 22.59 -8.82 -18.87
N MET A 412 21.88 -9.36 -19.88
CA MET A 412 20.41 -9.31 -19.92
C MET A 412 19.76 -10.15 -18.81
N LEU A 413 20.31 -11.33 -18.49
CA LEU A 413 19.84 -12.19 -17.41
C LEU A 413 20.04 -11.52 -16.05
N LEU A 414 21.21 -10.93 -15.81
CA LEU A 414 21.54 -10.16 -14.61
C LEU A 414 20.59 -8.97 -14.42
N LEU A 415 20.36 -8.18 -15.47
CA LEU A 415 19.44 -7.04 -15.46
C LEU A 415 18.00 -7.48 -15.21
N SER A 416 17.54 -8.54 -15.88
CA SER A 416 16.18 -9.09 -15.70
C SER A 416 15.99 -9.64 -14.29
N ALA A 417 16.96 -10.40 -13.76
CA ALA A 417 16.96 -10.89 -12.38
C ALA A 417 16.97 -9.75 -11.36
N THR A 418 17.68 -8.65 -11.64
CA THR A 418 17.68 -7.45 -10.78
C THR A 418 16.30 -6.79 -10.73
N PHE A 419 15.67 -6.55 -11.89
CA PHE A 419 14.31 -6.00 -11.95
C PHE A 419 13.27 -6.96 -11.34
N LEU A 420 13.45 -8.27 -11.49
CA LEU A 420 12.59 -9.28 -10.86
C LEU A 420 12.75 -9.26 -9.33
N PHE A 421 13.97 -9.25 -8.81
CA PHE A 421 14.25 -9.18 -7.36
C PHE A 421 13.70 -7.89 -6.73
N LEU A 422 13.91 -6.73 -7.37
CA LEU A 422 13.34 -5.45 -6.93
C LEU A 422 11.81 -5.45 -7.04
N GLY A 423 11.26 -6.02 -8.11
CA GLY A 423 9.82 -6.16 -8.34
C GLY A 423 9.15 -7.02 -7.27
N VAL A 424 9.69 -8.22 -6.98
CA VAL A 424 9.22 -9.12 -5.91
C VAL A 424 9.37 -8.47 -4.55
N THR A 425 10.52 -7.88 -4.23
CA THR A 425 10.77 -7.22 -2.93
C THR A 425 9.80 -6.07 -2.68
N ASN A 426 9.60 -5.21 -3.68
CA ASN A 426 8.69 -4.08 -3.58
C ASN A 426 7.22 -4.55 -3.56
N TRP A 427 6.84 -5.51 -4.41
CA TRP A 427 5.49 -6.10 -4.39
C TRP A 427 5.18 -6.75 -3.04
N LEU A 428 6.14 -7.45 -2.44
CA LEU A 428 6.01 -8.04 -1.10
C LEU A 428 5.76 -6.96 -0.04
N VAL A 429 6.67 -6.00 0.13
CA VAL A 429 6.54 -4.92 1.14
C VAL A 429 5.27 -4.09 0.92
N SER A 430 4.87 -3.85 -0.33
CA SER A 430 3.65 -3.11 -0.69
C SER A 430 2.35 -3.94 -0.64
N ASN A 431 2.39 -5.23 -0.28
CA ASN A 431 1.18 -6.06 -0.11
C ASN A 431 1.08 -6.72 1.28
N THR A 432 2.11 -7.42 1.76
CA THR A 432 2.07 -8.03 3.11
C THR A 432 2.03 -6.97 4.20
N LYS A 433 0.98 -6.96 5.02
CA LYS A 433 0.97 -6.16 6.24
C LYS A 433 1.75 -6.91 7.31
N ILE A 434 2.54 -6.21 8.13
CA ILE A 434 3.35 -6.83 9.19
C ILE A 434 2.79 -6.39 10.53
N ASN A 435 2.14 -7.31 11.24
CA ASN A 435 1.39 -6.99 12.47
C ASN A 435 2.30 -6.98 13.72
N ASP A 436 3.36 -7.80 13.71
CA ASP A 436 4.21 -8.08 14.89
C ASP A 436 5.70 -8.04 14.51
N ILE A 437 6.56 -7.74 15.50
CA ILE A 437 8.01 -7.87 15.41
C ILE A 437 8.41 -9.32 15.07
N ASP A 438 7.69 -10.32 15.58
CA ASP A 438 7.97 -11.72 15.25
C ASP A 438 7.63 -12.07 13.80
N GLU A 439 6.58 -11.47 13.22
CA GLU A 439 6.35 -11.56 11.77
C GLU A 439 7.47 -10.87 10.97
N ALA A 440 7.88 -9.67 11.40
CA ALA A 440 8.96 -8.92 10.77
C ALA A 440 10.29 -9.69 10.75
N LYS A 441 10.58 -10.47 11.80
CA LYS A 441 11.72 -11.40 11.84
C LYS A 441 11.59 -12.49 10.78
N TYR A 442 10.50 -13.26 10.79
CA TYR A 442 10.33 -14.36 9.83
C TYR A 442 10.31 -13.87 8.38
N PHE A 443 9.71 -12.71 8.12
CA PHE A 443 9.70 -12.07 6.81
C PHE A 443 11.09 -11.57 6.38
N SER A 444 11.87 -11.01 7.30
CA SER A 444 13.28 -10.67 7.10
C SER A 444 14.13 -11.89 6.74
N MET A 445 13.84 -13.07 7.30
CA MET A 445 14.55 -14.31 6.96
C MET A 445 14.28 -14.72 5.50
N ILE A 446 13.04 -14.60 5.02
CA ILE A 446 12.66 -14.88 3.62
C ILE A 446 13.39 -13.93 2.66
N LEU A 447 13.32 -12.62 2.93
CA LEU A 447 14.01 -11.59 2.13
C LEU A 447 15.54 -11.75 2.14
N SER A 448 16.13 -12.17 3.27
CA SER A 448 17.56 -12.43 3.37
C SER A 448 17.99 -13.66 2.54
N GLY A 449 17.19 -14.73 2.54
CA GLY A 449 17.45 -15.91 1.71
C GLY A 449 17.34 -15.62 0.21
N LEU A 450 16.30 -14.89 -0.21
CA LEU A 450 16.14 -14.45 -1.60
C LEU A 450 17.26 -13.49 -2.03
N GLY A 451 17.64 -12.53 -1.16
CA GLY A 451 18.72 -11.59 -1.41
C GLY A 451 20.09 -12.26 -1.50
N LEU A 452 20.34 -13.29 -0.68
CA LEU A 452 21.55 -14.12 -0.78
C LEU A 452 21.58 -14.90 -2.09
N GLN A 453 20.47 -15.53 -2.50
CA GLN A 453 20.40 -16.25 -3.78
C GLN A 453 20.65 -15.33 -4.98
N PHE A 454 20.10 -14.11 -4.95
CA PHE A 454 20.36 -13.09 -5.96
C PHE A 454 21.83 -12.63 -5.94
N LEU A 455 22.44 -12.44 -4.76
CA LEU A 455 23.86 -12.06 -4.67
C LEU A 455 24.82 -13.15 -5.15
N ILE A 456 24.50 -14.44 -4.94
CA ILE A 456 25.25 -15.56 -5.54
C ILE A 456 25.15 -15.46 -7.07
N LEU A 457 23.93 -15.43 -7.64
CA LEU A 457 23.75 -15.27 -9.09
C LEU A 457 24.51 -14.06 -9.67
N VAL A 458 24.46 -12.91 -9.00
CA VAL A 458 25.18 -11.69 -9.39
C VAL A 458 26.70 -11.89 -9.33
N TYR A 459 27.20 -12.63 -8.34
CA TYR A 459 28.62 -12.94 -8.22
C TYR A 459 29.08 -13.86 -9.34
N ASN A 460 28.46 -15.05 -9.48
CA ASN A 460 28.82 -16.04 -10.50
C ASN A 460 28.77 -15.43 -11.92
N VAL A 461 27.71 -14.70 -12.27
CA VAL A 461 27.56 -14.03 -13.58
C VAL A 461 28.57 -12.90 -13.80
N ALA A 462 29.15 -12.33 -12.73
CA ALA A 462 30.19 -11.30 -12.80
C ALA A 462 31.63 -11.86 -12.71
N THR A 463 31.82 -13.14 -12.37
CA THR A 463 33.12 -13.82 -12.29
C THR A 463 33.29 -14.95 -13.31
N SER A 464 32.24 -15.34 -14.03
CA SER A 464 32.29 -16.34 -15.11
C SER A 464 32.91 -15.76 -16.39
N ASP A 465 34.23 -15.86 -16.54
CA ASP A 465 34.94 -15.43 -17.76
C ASP A 465 34.54 -16.25 -19.02
N GLU A 466 33.94 -17.43 -18.85
CA GLU A 466 33.58 -18.38 -19.92
C GLU A 466 32.06 -18.49 -20.20
N GLY A 467 31.24 -17.53 -19.74
CA GLY A 467 29.81 -17.43 -20.09
C GLY A 467 28.85 -18.44 -19.43
N GLY A 468 29.35 -19.58 -18.94
CA GLY A 468 28.51 -20.62 -18.32
C GLY A 468 27.90 -20.22 -16.96
N LEU A 469 26.61 -20.52 -16.76
CA LEU A 469 25.92 -20.48 -15.44
C LEU A 469 26.34 -21.64 -14.51
N GLY A 470 27.64 -21.94 -14.45
CA GLY A 470 28.20 -22.92 -13.53
C GLY A 470 28.09 -22.42 -12.08
N PHE A 471 27.60 -23.29 -11.19
CA PHE A 471 27.76 -23.12 -9.75
C PHE A 471 28.79 -24.15 -9.27
N ASP A 472 29.88 -23.70 -8.68
CA ASP A 472 30.88 -24.55 -8.03
C ASP A 472 30.40 -25.04 -6.64
N GLU A 473 31.20 -25.89 -6.00
CA GLU A 473 30.84 -26.60 -4.75
C GLU A 473 30.54 -25.64 -3.59
N ASN A 474 31.13 -24.43 -3.62
CA ASN A 474 30.84 -23.38 -2.65
C ASN A 474 29.45 -22.77 -2.87
N ASP A 475 29.13 -22.38 -4.10
CA ASP A 475 27.90 -21.64 -4.42
C ASP A 475 26.65 -22.52 -4.48
N THR A 476 26.81 -23.81 -4.84
CA THR A 476 25.77 -24.82 -4.62
C THR A 476 25.46 -24.98 -3.12
N THR A 477 26.49 -25.03 -2.26
CA THR A 477 26.31 -25.12 -0.81
C THR A 477 25.68 -23.84 -0.23
N LEU A 478 26.12 -22.65 -0.65
CA LEU A 478 25.53 -21.37 -0.23
C LEU A 478 24.08 -21.23 -0.71
N THR A 479 23.76 -21.71 -1.92
CA THR A 479 22.38 -21.81 -2.45
C THR A 479 21.49 -22.70 -1.59
N ILE A 480 22.00 -23.85 -1.14
CA ILE A 480 21.28 -24.75 -0.22
C ILE A 480 21.05 -24.07 1.14
N MET A 481 22.01 -23.29 1.65
CA MET A 481 21.83 -22.50 2.87
C MET A 481 20.79 -21.37 2.69
N ALA A 482 20.83 -20.66 1.57
CA ALA A 482 19.86 -19.61 1.23
C ALA A 482 18.42 -20.15 1.16
N LEU A 483 18.24 -21.29 0.48
CA LEU A 483 16.96 -22.01 0.39
C LEU A 483 16.48 -22.50 1.76
N GLY A 484 17.38 -23.04 2.60
CA GLY A 484 17.07 -23.48 3.96
C GLY A 484 16.60 -22.32 4.85
N ILE A 485 17.31 -21.18 4.79
CA ILE A 485 16.96 -19.95 5.50
C ILE A 485 15.58 -19.42 5.06
N ALA A 486 15.33 -19.32 3.75
CA ALA A 486 14.06 -18.86 3.22
C ALA A 486 12.91 -19.80 3.63
N THR A 487 13.13 -21.11 3.57
CA THR A 487 12.16 -22.13 3.99
C THR A 487 11.83 -22.05 5.47
N VAL A 488 12.82 -21.88 6.35
CA VAL A 488 12.59 -21.72 7.81
C VAL A 488 11.82 -20.43 8.10
N GLY A 489 12.16 -19.31 7.48
CA GLY A 489 11.41 -18.05 7.60
C GLY A 489 9.95 -18.23 7.16
N MET A 490 9.74 -18.79 5.98
CA MET A 490 8.44 -18.99 5.36
C MET A 490 7.52 -19.95 6.15
N VAL A 491 8.06 -21.07 6.65
CA VAL A 491 7.33 -22.01 7.51
C VAL A 491 6.98 -21.39 8.87
N SER A 492 7.88 -20.56 9.42
CA SER A 492 7.63 -19.87 10.71
C SER A 492 6.57 -18.77 10.57
N PHE A 493 6.63 -17.98 9.49
CA PHE A 493 5.62 -16.97 9.14
C PHE A 493 4.24 -17.61 8.96
N TYR A 494 4.14 -18.72 8.24
CA TYR A 494 2.90 -19.48 8.12
C TYR A 494 2.41 -20.03 9.45
N ARG A 495 3.30 -20.60 10.28
CA ARG A 495 2.93 -21.16 11.57
C ARG A 495 2.37 -20.10 12.52
N LYS A 496 2.86 -18.86 12.46
CA LYS A 496 2.30 -17.71 13.19
C LYS A 496 0.87 -17.39 12.72
N ARG A 497 0.64 -17.23 11.40
CA ARG A 497 -0.69 -16.86 10.85
C ARG A 497 -1.72 -17.99 10.83
N ARG A 498 -1.30 -19.26 10.83
CA ARG A 498 -2.20 -20.42 10.85
C ARG A 498 -3.01 -20.55 12.16
N GLY A 499 -2.67 -19.78 13.20
CA GLY A 499 -3.52 -19.67 14.40
C GLY A 499 -4.83 -18.90 14.17
N GLU A 500 -4.88 -18.01 13.17
CA GLU A 500 -6.02 -17.13 12.93
C GLU A 500 -7.11 -17.83 12.08
N ALA A 501 -8.37 -17.70 12.48
CA ALA A 501 -9.48 -18.41 11.86
C ALA A 501 -9.88 -17.83 10.48
N GLY A 502 -9.56 -18.54 9.40
CA GLY A 502 -10.09 -18.26 8.06
C GLY A 502 -9.30 -18.92 6.93
N SER A 503 -9.82 -20.02 6.39
CA SER A 503 -9.05 -20.97 5.58
C SER A 503 -8.59 -20.49 4.18
N MET A 504 -8.97 -19.30 3.71
CA MET A 504 -8.51 -18.80 2.40
C MET A 504 -7.07 -18.27 2.40
N GLY A 505 -6.52 -17.84 3.55
CA GLY A 505 -5.12 -17.37 3.64
C GLY A 505 -4.10 -18.45 3.26
N VAL A 506 -4.47 -19.74 3.42
CA VAL A 506 -3.64 -20.89 3.03
C VAL A 506 -3.41 -20.93 1.51
N ALA A 507 -4.39 -20.54 0.69
CA ALA A 507 -4.24 -20.56 -0.76
C ALA A 507 -3.18 -19.53 -1.23
N TYR A 508 -3.25 -18.31 -0.73
CA TYR A 508 -2.22 -17.28 -0.99
C TYR A 508 -0.84 -17.71 -0.47
N PHE A 509 -0.76 -18.31 0.72
CA PHE A 509 0.50 -18.82 1.23
C PHE A 509 1.09 -19.95 0.37
N VAL A 510 0.28 -20.90 -0.11
CA VAL A 510 0.74 -21.97 -1.01
C VAL A 510 1.20 -21.41 -2.36
N ILE A 511 0.50 -20.43 -2.93
CA ILE A 511 0.92 -19.75 -4.18
C ILE A 511 2.24 -19.00 -3.96
N PHE A 512 2.38 -18.26 -2.86
CA PHE A 512 3.60 -17.54 -2.48
C PHE A 512 4.80 -18.48 -2.28
N ALA A 513 4.60 -19.57 -1.53
CA ALA A 513 5.62 -20.60 -1.32
C ALA A 513 6.02 -21.27 -2.64
N SER A 514 5.05 -21.60 -3.49
CA SER A 514 5.32 -22.16 -4.82
C SER A 514 6.06 -21.17 -5.72
N GLY A 515 5.81 -19.87 -5.61
CA GLY A 515 6.54 -18.82 -6.33
C GLY A 515 8.00 -18.72 -5.89
N ILE A 516 8.27 -18.74 -4.58
CA ILE A 516 9.64 -18.78 -4.04
C ILE A 516 10.36 -20.06 -4.46
N PHE A 517 9.74 -21.23 -4.30
CA PHE A 517 10.37 -22.49 -4.70
C PHE A 517 10.58 -22.60 -6.22
N ALA A 518 9.69 -22.05 -7.05
CA ALA A 518 9.90 -21.97 -8.50
C ALA A 518 11.09 -21.06 -8.85
N LEU A 519 11.23 -19.91 -8.17
CA LEU A 519 12.32 -18.95 -8.37
C LEU A 519 13.69 -19.53 -7.96
N PHE A 520 13.77 -20.22 -6.82
CA PHE A 520 14.96 -21.02 -6.47
C PHE A 520 15.19 -22.15 -7.48
N GLY A 521 14.12 -22.84 -7.90
CA GLY A 521 14.16 -23.89 -8.92
C GLY A 521 14.74 -23.44 -10.25
N THR A 522 14.40 -22.24 -10.73
CA THR A 522 14.97 -21.66 -11.96
C THR A 522 16.44 -21.30 -11.86
N PHE A 523 16.98 -21.07 -10.66
CA PHE A 523 18.42 -20.85 -10.46
C PHE A 523 19.20 -22.14 -10.18
N ILE A 524 18.54 -23.19 -9.66
CA ILE A 524 19.15 -24.52 -9.44
C ILE A 524 19.09 -25.39 -10.72
N ALA A 525 18.09 -25.20 -11.59
CA ALA A 525 17.93 -26.00 -12.80
C ALA A 525 19.14 -25.95 -13.76
N PRO A 526 19.80 -24.80 -14.02
CA PRO A 526 21.03 -24.76 -14.82
C PRO A 526 22.15 -25.65 -14.27
N VAL A 527 22.27 -25.78 -12.93
CA VAL A 527 23.26 -26.66 -12.29
C VAL A 527 22.94 -28.12 -12.56
N VAL A 528 21.68 -28.52 -12.33
CA VAL A 528 21.22 -29.90 -12.50
C VAL A 528 21.25 -30.33 -13.97
N LEU A 529 21.05 -29.39 -14.91
CA LEU A 529 21.13 -29.63 -16.35
C LEU A 529 22.56 -29.50 -16.92
N GLY A 530 23.45 -28.76 -16.24
CA GLY A 530 24.86 -28.61 -16.62
C GLY A 530 25.72 -29.83 -16.31
N GLY A 531 25.21 -30.81 -15.56
CA GLY A 531 25.86 -32.12 -15.37
C GLY A 531 27.07 -32.13 -14.43
N SER A 532 27.28 -31.09 -13.61
CA SER A 532 28.32 -31.10 -12.59
C SER A 532 27.97 -32.06 -11.45
N ASP A 533 28.80 -33.10 -11.26
CA ASP A 533 28.76 -33.96 -10.07
C ASP A 533 28.94 -33.11 -8.82
N ILE A 534 27.96 -33.12 -7.90
CA ILE A 534 28.14 -32.58 -6.55
C ILE A 534 29.11 -33.50 -5.79
N LYS A 535 30.40 -33.15 -5.83
CA LYS A 535 31.42 -33.70 -4.94
C LYS A 535 31.47 -32.86 -3.66
N TRP A 536 32.26 -33.33 -2.71
CA TRP A 536 32.55 -32.63 -1.47
C TRP A 536 34.05 -32.31 -1.50
N PRO A 537 34.46 -31.06 -1.20
CA PRO A 537 35.84 -30.65 -1.43
C PRO A 537 36.78 -31.52 -0.59
N GLU A 538 37.67 -32.25 -1.25
CA GLU A 538 38.63 -33.13 -0.56
C GLU A 538 39.82 -32.33 0.00
N ASP A 539 40.09 -31.13 -0.53
CA ASP A 539 41.26 -30.33 -0.17
C ASP A 539 41.02 -29.38 1.01
N GLY A 540 42.08 -29.16 1.80
CA GLY A 540 41.96 -28.53 3.13
C GLY A 540 41.65 -27.03 3.09
N ASP A 541 42.17 -26.32 2.09
CA ASP A 541 41.96 -24.88 1.92
C ASP A 541 40.57 -24.57 1.35
N GLU A 542 40.02 -25.45 0.51
CA GLU A 542 38.64 -25.37 0.01
C GLU A 542 37.63 -25.59 1.15
N GLN A 543 37.84 -26.64 1.96
CA GLN A 543 37.05 -26.87 3.18
C GLN A 543 37.11 -25.67 4.15
N PHE A 544 38.27 -25.01 4.27
CA PHE A 544 38.40 -23.80 5.09
C PHE A 544 37.61 -22.62 4.52
N ASN A 545 37.69 -22.38 3.21
CA ASN A 545 36.94 -21.31 2.54
C ASN A 545 35.42 -21.52 2.62
N LEU A 546 34.94 -22.76 2.46
CA LEU A 546 33.54 -23.14 2.64
C LEU A 546 33.05 -22.89 4.08
N LEU A 547 33.86 -23.21 5.07
CA LEU A 547 33.53 -23.00 6.48
C LEU A 547 33.55 -21.51 6.84
N LEU A 548 34.45 -20.72 6.23
CA LEU A 548 34.51 -19.27 6.37
C LEU A 548 33.32 -18.58 5.70
N SER A 549 32.93 -18.97 4.49
CA SER A 549 31.78 -18.39 3.77
C SER A 549 30.46 -18.70 4.49
N ALA A 550 30.30 -19.91 5.01
CA ALA A 550 29.17 -20.29 5.87
C ALA A 550 29.11 -19.45 7.16
N LEU A 551 30.26 -19.18 7.80
CA LEU A 551 30.32 -18.36 9.01
C LEU A 551 30.00 -16.88 8.73
N VAL A 552 30.55 -16.30 7.66
CA VAL A 552 30.24 -14.93 7.22
C VAL A 552 28.74 -14.81 6.88
N THR A 553 28.18 -15.79 6.18
CA THR A 553 26.74 -15.89 5.87
C THR A 553 25.89 -15.92 7.13
N ALA A 554 26.25 -16.74 8.12
CA ALA A 554 25.55 -16.82 9.39
C ALA A 554 25.60 -15.51 10.20
N VAL A 555 26.73 -14.79 10.17
CA VAL A 555 26.87 -13.48 10.84
C VAL A 555 26.06 -12.40 10.11
N GLY A 556 26.12 -12.33 8.78
CA GLY A 556 25.31 -11.41 7.98
C GLY A 556 23.81 -11.65 8.18
N PHE A 557 23.41 -12.92 8.23
CA PHE A 557 22.05 -13.32 8.54
C PHE A 557 21.60 -12.91 9.95
N TRP A 558 22.45 -13.12 10.97
CA TRP A 558 22.14 -12.70 12.35
C TRP A 558 21.97 -11.17 12.47
N LEU A 559 22.79 -10.39 11.76
CA LEU A 559 22.66 -8.94 11.68
C LEU A 559 21.36 -8.53 10.97
N SER A 560 21.02 -9.17 9.84
CA SER A 560 19.78 -8.93 9.10
C SER A 560 18.54 -9.25 9.95
N TYR A 561 18.50 -10.43 10.57
CA TYR A 561 17.45 -10.85 11.49
C TYR A 561 17.25 -9.87 12.67
N LYS A 562 18.34 -9.31 13.21
CA LYS A 562 18.29 -8.40 14.37
C LYS A 562 17.90 -6.97 14.01
N PHE A 563 18.48 -6.38 12.96
CA PHE A 563 18.29 -4.96 12.61
C PHE A 563 17.32 -4.76 11.44
N GLY A 564 17.34 -5.68 10.46
CA GLY A 564 16.43 -5.67 9.31
C GLY A 564 14.98 -5.88 9.71
N SER A 565 14.69 -6.71 10.72
CA SER A 565 13.33 -6.90 11.24
C SER A 565 12.73 -5.63 11.86
N GLN A 566 13.53 -4.81 12.55
CA GLN A 566 13.09 -3.51 13.06
C GLN A 566 12.78 -2.55 11.90
N LYS A 567 13.72 -2.40 10.97
CA LYS A 567 13.57 -1.46 9.84
C LYS A 567 12.50 -1.89 8.83
N LEU A 568 12.24 -3.19 8.66
CA LEU A 568 11.12 -3.70 7.86
C LEU A 568 9.77 -3.35 8.49
N ARG A 569 9.66 -3.39 9.83
CA ARG A 569 8.45 -2.95 10.55
C ARG A 569 8.24 -1.44 10.45
N GLU A 570 9.31 -0.64 10.51
CA GLU A 570 9.24 0.80 10.25
C GLU A 570 8.76 1.10 8.82
N LEU A 571 9.31 0.40 7.82
CA LEU A 571 8.91 0.53 6.41
C LEU A 571 7.48 0.04 6.14
N SER A 572 7.01 -1.03 6.79
CA SER A 572 5.62 -1.48 6.65
C SER A 572 4.65 -0.51 7.29
N ILE A 573 4.96 0.02 8.49
CA ILE A 573 4.12 1.05 9.14
C ILE A 573 4.07 2.33 8.30
N ALA A 574 5.19 2.76 7.72
CA ALA A 574 5.21 3.91 6.81
C ALA A 574 4.42 3.66 5.52
N SER A 575 4.49 2.44 4.95
CA SER A 575 3.71 2.07 3.76
C SER A 575 2.21 1.92 4.05
N ASP A 576 1.83 1.46 5.25
CA ASP A 576 0.43 1.37 5.69
C ASP A 576 -0.15 2.77 5.95
N ALA A 577 0.63 3.67 6.55
CA ALA A 577 0.25 5.07 6.74
C ALA A 577 0.03 5.80 5.40
N ALA A 578 0.80 5.46 4.36
CA ALA A 578 0.61 5.97 3.00
C ALA A 578 -0.59 5.33 2.26
N MET A 579 -1.11 4.18 2.72
CA MET A 579 -2.20 3.45 2.06
C MET A 579 -3.18 2.83 3.10
N PRO A 580 -3.97 3.64 3.83
CA PRO A 580 -4.71 3.19 5.01
C PRO A 580 -5.78 2.11 4.75
N ASN A 581 -6.28 1.98 3.53
CA ASN A 581 -7.28 0.98 3.13
C ASN A 581 -6.67 -0.27 2.46
N ARG A 582 -5.35 -0.48 2.55
CA ARG A 582 -4.66 -1.62 1.91
C ARG A 582 -5.06 -2.95 2.56
N GLN A 583 -5.64 -3.86 1.77
CA GLN A 583 -6.01 -5.21 2.20
C GLN A 583 -4.81 -6.16 2.06
N ASP A 584 -4.44 -6.84 3.14
CA ASP A 584 -3.38 -7.86 3.12
C ASP A 584 -3.86 -9.13 2.39
N PRO A 585 -3.16 -9.62 1.34
CA PRO A 585 -3.50 -10.88 0.68
C PRO A 585 -3.44 -12.11 1.60
N PHE A 586 -2.65 -12.05 2.67
CA PHE A 586 -2.41 -13.16 3.61
C PHE A 586 -3.25 -13.07 4.89
N ALA A 587 -4.19 -12.12 4.99
CA ALA A 587 -5.17 -12.08 6.06
C ALA A 587 -6.30 -13.10 5.81
N PRO A 588 -6.91 -13.67 6.87
CA PRO A 588 -8.10 -14.51 6.74
C PRO A 588 -9.27 -13.71 6.13
N SER A 589 -9.91 -14.29 5.12
CA SER A 589 -11.09 -13.67 4.47
C SER A 589 -12.34 -13.80 5.35
N VAL A 590 -12.96 -12.69 5.73
CA VAL A 590 -14.33 -12.69 6.25
C VAL A 590 -15.29 -12.92 5.07
N PRO A 591 -16.12 -13.99 5.07
CA PRO A 591 -16.90 -14.38 3.90
C PRO A 591 -18.21 -13.61 3.77
N GLY A 592 -18.15 -12.44 3.15
CA GLY A 592 -19.29 -11.82 2.47
C GLY A 592 -20.03 -10.69 3.20
N GLU A 593 -21.04 -10.19 2.48
CA GLU A 593 -21.85 -8.99 2.71
C GLU A 593 -22.44 -8.83 4.13
N GLN A 594 -22.82 -7.58 4.46
CA GLN A 594 -23.72 -7.25 5.56
C GLN A 594 -25.13 -7.84 5.33
N LYS A 595 -25.29 -9.14 5.54
CA LYS A 595 -26.61 -9.74 5.77
C LYS A 595 -27.15 -9.24 7.10
N VAL A 596 -28.41 -8.82 7.10
CA VAL A 596 -29.18 -8.53 8.32
C VAL A 596 -29.02 -9.71 9.28
N MET A 597 -28.57 -9.42 10.50
CA MET A 597 -28.29 -10.46 11.50
C MET A 597 -29.57 -11.27 11.79
N PRO A 598 -29.58 -12.59 11.61
CA PRO A 598 -30.64 -13.42 12.19
C PRO A 598 -30.54 -13.36 13.72
N GLU A 599 -31.65 -13.54 14.43
CA GLU A 599 -31.65 -13.56 15.89
C GLU A 599 -30.80 -14.72 16.44
N TRP A 600 -29.73 -14.41 17.17
CA TRP A 600 -28.96 -15.41 17.91
C TRP A 600 -29.67 -15.74 19.22
N THR A 601 -29.98 -17.02 19.45
CA THR A 601 -30.44 -17.46 20.78
C THR A 601 -29.25 -17.61 21.72
N VAL A 602 -29.44 -17.33 23.01
CA VAL A 602 -28.35 -17.31 24.01
C VAL A 602 -27.56 -18.63 24.02
N ASP A 603 -28.25 -19.77 23.90
CA ASP A 603 -27.59 -21.08 23.88
C ASP A 603 -26.68 -21.27 22.66
N SER A 604 -27.12 -20.84 21.47
CA SER A 604 -26.29 -20.90 20.24
C SER A 604 -25.10 -19.94 20.29
N ALA A 605 -25.27 -18.77 20.90
CA ALA A 605 -24.18 -17.83 21.14
C ALA A 605 -23.16 -18.39 22.14
N MET A 606 -23.62 -19.09 23.17
CA MET A 606 -22.76 -19.66 24.22
C MET A 606 -22.04 -20.93 23.75
N GLU A 607 -22.68 -21.78 22.93
CA GLU A 607 -22.03 -22.92 22.27
C GLU A 607 -21.00 -22.46 21.23
N PHE A 608 -21.24 -21.36 20.52
CA PHE A 608 -20.23 -20.72 19.68
C PHE A 608 -19.05 -20.20 20.52
N LEU A 609 -19.30 -19.38 21.54
CA LEU A 609 -18.23 -18.83 22.40
C LEU A 609 -17.39 -19.89 23.11
N MET A 610 -17.98 -21.03 23.51
CA MET A 610 -17.23 -22.12 24.14
C MET A 610 -16.37 -22.94 23.15
N ASN A 611 -16.76 -23.03 21.87
CA ASN A 611 -15.93 -23.67 20.84
C ASN A 611 -14.86 -22.70 20.29
N GLU A 612 -15.17 -21.42 20.14
CA GLU A 612 -14.28 -20.43 19.52
C GLU A 612 -13.16 -19.97 20.49
N TYR A 613 -13.44 -19.87 21.79
CA TYR A 613 -12.50 -19.33 22.80
C TYR A 613 -12.09 -20.31 23.91
N GLY A 614 -12.47 -21.59 23.81
CA GLY A 614 -12.25 -22.59 24.86
C GLY A 614 -10.78 -22.87 25.19
N ASP A 615 -9.91 -22.88 24.18
CA ASP A 615 -8.49 -23.24 24.31
C ASP A 615 -7.54 -22.02 24.31
N GLU A 616 -8.00 -20.82 23.95
CA GLU A 616 -7.13 -19.66 23.71
C GLU A 616 -6.67 -18.92 24.99
N PHE A 617 -7.29 -19.20 26.14
CA PHE A 617 -6.93 -18.63 27.45
C PHE A 617 -5.85 -19.42 28.22
N GLN A 618 -4.81 -19.89 27.53
CA GLN A 618 -3.54 -20.27 28.17
C GLN A 618 -2.46 -19.20 27.94
N VAL A 619 -2.52 -18.16 28.77
CA VAL A 619 -1.52 -17.08 28.78
C VAL A 619 -0.19 -17.61 29.33
N GLU A 620 0.78 -17.88 28.45
CA GLU A 620 2.18 -18.11 28.84
C GLU A 620 2.79 -16.82 29.42
N LEU A 621 2.72 -16.69 30.75
CA LEU A 621 3.43 -15.65 31.50
C LEU A 621 4.95 -15.86 31.39
N LYS A 622 5.57 -15.19 30.41
CA LYS A 622 7.02 -15.12 30.28
C LYS A 622 7.63 -14.31 31.43
N HIS A 623 8.02 -15.01 32.50
CA HIS A 623 8.77 -14.43 33.61
C HIS A 623 10.11 -13.85 33.12
N THR A 624 10.24 -12.52 33.16
CA THR A 624 11.52 -11.83 32.94
C THR A 624 12.26 -11.66 34.27
N THR A 625 13.51 -12.15 34.30
CA THR A 625 14.60 -11.82 35.25
C THR A 625 14.35 -12.00 36.76
N GLU A 626 15.02 -13.03 37.30
CA GLU A 626 15.76 -13.09 38.58
C GLU A 626 15.32 -12.19 39.77
N HIS A 627 15.10 -12.85 40.92
CA HIS A 627 14.83 -12.27 42.27
C HIS A 627 13.41 -11.80 42.60
N THR A 628 12.41 -12.67 42.43
CA THR A 628 11.19 -12.65 43.26
C THR A 628 11.45 -13.32 44.62
N PRO A 629 11.01 -12.75 45.76
CA PRO A 629 10.91 -13.48 47.03
C PRO A 629 9.71 -14.44 47.05
N ASP A 630 9.70 -15.41 47.98
CA ASP A 630 8.69 -16.48 48.02
C ASP A 630 7.25 -15.99 48.29
N LEU A 631 6.42 -15.92 47.24
CA LEU A 631 4.99 -15.60 47.35
C LEU A 631 4.22 -16.57 48.27
N GLU A 632 4.67 -17.82 48.42
CA GLU A 632 4.03 -18.82 49.29
C GLU A 632 4.04 -18.41 50.78
N LEU A 633 4.99 -17.55 51.18
CA LEU A 633 5.05 -17.00 52.54
C LEU A 633 4.05 -15.84 52.74
N VAL A 634 3.78 -15.07 51.67
CA VAL A 634 2.78 -13.99 51.66
C VAL A 634 1.36 -14.57 51.66
N GLU A 635 1.11 -15.60 50.83
CA GLU A 635 -0.21 -16.23 50.75
C GLU A 635 -0.64 -16.88 52.08
N LYS A 636 0.31 -17.46 52.84
CA LYS A 636 0.05 -18.01 54.18
C LYS A 636 -0.11 -16.97 55.31
N THR A 637 0.20 -15.70 55.09
CA THR A 637 0.11 -14.66 56.13
C THR A 637 -1.09 -13.72 55.96
N MET A 638 -1.81 -13.77 54.84
CA MET A 638 -2.96 -12.90 54.55
C MET A 638 -4.33 -13.61 54.52
N MET A 639 -4.44 -14.85 55.03
CA MET A 639 -5.70 -15.59 55.11
C MET A 639 -6.10 -15.97 56.53
N ASP A 640 -6.83 -15.07 57.22
CA ASP A 640 -7.91 -15.49 58.13
C ASP A 640 -8.97 -14.39 58.35
N THR A 641 -10.24 -14.79 58.55
CA THR A 641 -11.35 -13.96 59.07
C THR A 641 -11.67 -12.61 58.38
N VAL A 642 -11.87 -12.58 57.05
CA VAL A 642 -12.38 -11.37 56.35
C VAL A 642 -13.66 -11.70 55.57
N ASP A 643 -14.69 -10.85 55.69
CA ASP A 643 -16.04 -11.13 55.21
C ASP A 643 -16.18 -10.97 53.68
N GLN A 644 -16.98 -11.84 53.06
CA GLN A 644 -17.07 -11.97 51.60
C GLN A 644 -18.35 -11.38 50.99
N SER A 645 -19.34 -10.98 51.80
CA SER A 645 -20.57 -10.35 51.28
C SER A 645 -20.35 -8.89 50.88
N VAL A 646 -20.58 -8.58 49.60
CA VAL A 646 -20.60 -7.21 49.07
C VAL A 646 -22.01 -6.63 49.17
N GLU A 647 -22.17 -5.51 49.87
CA GLU A 647 -23.42 -4.74 49.84
C GLU A 647 -23.47 -3.84 48.60
N ILE A 648 -24.15 -4.29 47.54
CA ILE A 648 -24.45 -3.46 46.37
C ILE A 648 -25.52 -2.43 46.75
N ARG A 649 -25.08 -1.21 47.07
CA ARG A 649 -26.01 -0.10 47.38
C ARG A 649 -26.74 0.41 46.13
N PRO A 650 -27.98 0.90 46.25
CA PRO A 650 -28.64 1.62 45.16
C PRO A 650 -27.89 2.90 44.80
N ALA A 651 -28.12 3.38 43.57
CA ALA A 651 -27.63 4.67 43.12
C ALA A 651 -28.33 5.80 43.90
N ILE A 652 -27.56 6.81 44.29
CA ILE A 652 -28.04 8.05 44.88
C ILE A 652 -28.24 9.05 43.73
N GLU A 653 -29.38 9.75 43.73
CA GLU A 653 -29.66 10.81 42.76
C GLU A 653 -28.68 11.97 42.97
N VAL A 654 -27.98 12.35 41.90
CA VAL A 654 -27.03 13.47 41.89
C VAL A 654 -27.72 14.67 41.29
N ASP A 655 -27.64 15.81 41.97
CA ASP A 655 -28.06 17.09 41.42
C ASP A 655 -27.11 17.54 40.31
N TYR A 656 -27.65 17.63 39.09
CA TYR A 656 -26.95 18.11 37.88
C TYR A 656 -27.46 19.49 37.43
N ASP A 657 -28.26 20.21 38.23
CA ASP A 657 -28.65 21.58 37.91
C ASP A 657 -27.43 22.51 38.01
N VAL A 658 -27.02 23.09 36.88
CA VAL A 658 -25.91 24.04 36.79
C VAL A 658 -26.30 25.17 35.87
N ASP A 659 -26.36 26.39 36.39
CA ASP A 659 -26.70 27.56 35.59
C ASP A 659 -25.60 27.83 34.54
N PHE A 660 -26.00 27.73 33.27
CA PHE A 660 -25.16 28.08 32.13
C PHE A 660 -24.59 29.50 32.26
N HIS A 661 -25.31 30.46 32.84
CA HIS A 661 -24.80 31.82 33.03
C HIS A 661 -23.59 31.88 33.97
N GLU A 662 -23.54 31.06 35.03
CA GLU A 662 -22.38 30.99 35.93
C GLU A 662 -21.15 30.36 35.26
N ILE A 663 -21.34 29.34 34.41
CA ILE A 663 -20.24 28.78 33.60
C ILE A 663 -19.77 29.82 32.57
N ALA A 664 -20.72 30.46 31.88
CA ALA A 664 -20.49 31.41 30.82
C ALA A 664 -19.92 32.76 31.31
N GLU A 665 -20.00 33.10 32.60
CA GLU A 665 -19.20 34.18 33.20
C GLU A 665 -17.69 33.88 33.15
N ALA A 666 -17.30 32.67 33.55
CA ALA A 666 -15.90 32.27 33.70
C ALA A 666 -15.24 31.78 32.40
N TYR A 667 -16.03 31.28 31.44
CA TYR A 667 -15.54 30.65 30.22
C TYR A 667 -16.40 31.05 29.00
N SER A 668 -15.79 31.21 27.82
CA SER A 668 -16.50 31.49 26.58
C SER A 668 -16.76 30.18 25.84
N THR A 669 -18.03 29.77 25.77
CA THR A 669 -18.49 28.54 25.13
C THR A 669 -19.97 28.71 24.74
N THR A 670 -20.50 27.80 23.92
CA THR A 670 -21.92 27.83 23.53
C THR A 670 -22.78 27.17 24.61
N ARG A 671 -24.09 27.46 24.59
CA ARG A 671 -25.02 26.83 25.54
C ARG A 671 -25.17 25.34 25.23
N GLU A 672 -25.22 25.04 23.94
CA GLU A 672 -25.43 23.73 23.36
C GLU A 672 -24.36 22.74 23.84
N THR A 673 -23.07 23.14 23.84
CA THR A 673 -21.96 22.32 24.37
C THR A 673 -22.09 22.03 25.87
N VAL A 674 -22.58 23.00 26.66
CA VAL A 674 -22.77 22.81 28.11
C VAL A 674 -23.97 21.90 28.40
N ASP A 675 -25.10 22.16 27.75
CA ASP A 675 -26.32 21.37 27.88
C ASP A 675 -26.10 19.92 27.38
N GLU A 676 -25.27 19.70 26.36
CA GLU A 676 -24.82 18.38 25.87
C GLU A 676 -23.98 17.62 26.92
N VAL A 677 -22.97 18.28 27.50
CA VAL A 677 -22.14 17.68 28.56
C VAL A 677 -22.98 17.31 29.79
N ILE A 678 -23.87 18.19 30.23
CA ILE A 678 -24.79 17.92 31.36
C ILE A 678 -25.74 16.76 31.01
N THR A 679 -26.29 16.73 29.78
CA THR A 679 -27.13 15.63 29.29
C THR A 679 -26.40 14.29 29.33
N HIS A 680 -25.13 14.24 28.94
CA HIS A 680 -24.33 13.00 28.96
C HIS A 680 -23.92 12.54 30.36
N LEU A 681 -23.60 13.46 31.30
CA LEU A 681 -23.38 13.12 32.71
C LEU A 681 -24.65 12.53 33.35
N THR A 682 -25.79 13.20 33.11
CA THR A 682 -27.12 12.79 33.59
C THR A 682 -27.53 11.43 32.98
N SER A 683 -27.19 11.19 31.71
CA SER A 683 -27.37 9.89 31.02
C SER A 683 -26.42 8.79 31.54
N GLY A 684 -25.59 9.07 32.55
CA GLY A 684 -24.71 8.11 33.20
C GLY A 684 -23.40 7.79 32.47
N LYS A 685 -23.07 8.50 31.39
CA LYS A 685 -21.88 8.24 30.57
C LYS A 685 -20.64 8.93 31.12
N ASN A 686 -19.48 8.29 30.96
CA ASN A 686 -18.20 9.03 31.00
C ASN A 686 -18.13 9.98 29.80
N ILE A 687 -17.33 11.04 29.86
CA ILE A 687 -17.26 12.06 28.81
C ILE A 687 -15.83 12.23 28.30
N MET A 688 -15.68 12.39 26.99
CA MET A 688 -14.44 12.76 26.32
C MET A 688 -14.61 14.13 25.69
N LEU A 689 -14.02 15.15 26.31
CA LEU A 689 -13.98 16.51 25.77
C LEU A 689 -12.83 16.56 24.76
N PHE A 690 -13.13 16.56 23.47
CA PHE A 690 -12.12 16.62 22.41
C PHE A 690 -12.19 17.95 21.67
N GLY A 691 -11.09 18.35 21.04
CA GLY A 691 -11.02 19.60 20.29
C GLY A 691 -9.61 20.17 20.28
N GLU A 692 -9.47 21.39 19.78
CA GLU A 692 -8.17 21.99 19.50
C GLU A 692 -7.38 22.35 20.78
N PRO A 693 -6.05 22.43 20.72
CA PRO A 693 -5.24 22.97 21.81
C PRO A 693 -5.67 24.39 22.18
N GLY A 694 -5.76 24.67 23.48
CA GLY A 694 -6.10 26.01 23.97
C GLY A 694 -7.57 26.44 23.80
N THR A 695 -8.50 25.56 23.42
CA THR A 695 -9.95 25.88 23.49
C THR A 695 -10.46 26.00 24.93
N GLY A 696 -9.79 25.35 25.89
CA GLY A 696 -10.11 25.45 27.32
C GLY A 696 -10.82 24.24 27.92
N LYS A 697 -10.76 23.07 27.26
CA LYS A 697 -11.35 21.79 27.70
C LYS A 697 -11.18 21.51 29.21
N THR A 698 -9.94 21.57 29.71
CA THR A 698 -9.60 21.37 31.13
C THR A 698 -10.15 22.45 32.05
N ALA A 699 -10.32 23.68 31.56
CA ALA A 699 -10.94 24.78 32.31
C ALA A 699 -12.45 24.62 32.42
N LEU A 700 -13.15 24.19 31.36
CA LEU A 700 -14.56 23.81 31.42
C LEU A 700 -14.77 22.68 32.43
N SER A 701 -13.96 21.62 32.37
CA SER A 701 -13.99 20.52 33.35
C SER A 701 -13.85 21.04 34.78
N ASN A 702 -12.87 21.91 35.05
CA ASN A 702 -12.63 22.48 36.37
C ASN A 702 -13.86 23.27 36.88
N ILE A 703 -14.42 24.17 36.06
CA ILE A 703 -15.57 25.00 36.42
C ILE A 703 -16.81 24.13 36.68
N LEU A 704 -17.14 23.22 35.76
CA LEU A 704 -18.30 22.33 35.85
C LEU A 704 -18.23 21.43 37.09
N LEU A 705 -17.08 20.79 37.34
CA LEU A 705 -16.92 19.91 38.49
C LEU A 705 -16.87 20.67 39.82
N THR A 706 -16.40 21.91 39.83
CA THR A 706 -16.46 22.76 41.04
C THR A 706 -17.92 23.07 41.43
N LYS A 707 -18.84 23.19 40.46
CA LYS A 707 -20.29 23.32 40.73
C LYS A 707 -20.91 21.99 41.16
N LEU A 708 -20.75 20.94 40.35
CA LEU A 708 -21.35 19.61 40.60
C LEU A 708 -20.82 18.96 41.89
N CYS A 709 -19.52 18.75 42.00
CA CYS A 709 -18.88 18.04 43.11
C CYS A 709 -18.66 18.94 44.35
N GLY A 710 -18.49 20.26 44.15
CA GLY A 710 -18.27 21.22 45.22
C GLY A 710 -16.81 21.27 45.73
N GLU A 711 -16.64 21.82 46.94
CA GLU A 711 -15.36 21.95 47.64
C GLU A 711 -15.34 21.16 48.97
N ILE A 712 -14.18 20.67 49.37
CA ILE A 712 -13.91 20.04 50.67
C ILE A 712 -13.04 20.99 51.50
N GLU A 713 -13.40 21.21 52.77
CA GLU A 713 -12.53 21.87 53.74
C GLU A 713 -11.46 20.90 54.25
N GLN A 714 -10.19 21.22 54.01
CA GLN A 714 -9.04 20.45 54.48
C GLN A 714 -8.75 20.69 55.97
N PRO A 715 -8.05 19.78 56.67
CA PRO A 715 -7.66 19.95 58.08
C PRO A 715 -6.80 21.20 58.39
N ASN A 716 -6.24 21.84 57.36
CA ASN A 716 -5.48 23.09 57.47
C ASN A 716 -6.34 24.37 57.31
N GLY A 717 -7.66 24.24 57.12
CA GLY A 717 -8.61 25.34 56.93
C GLY A 717 -8.67 25.91 55.50
N SER A 718 -7.93 25.34 54.54
CA SER A 718 -8.07 25.65 53.11
C SER A 718 -9.20 24.85 52.47
N LYS A 719 -9.70 25.33 51.32
CA LYS A 719 -10.68 24.61 50.50
C LYS A 719 -9.99 23.99 49.29
N ALA A 720 -10.37 22.75 48.97
CA ALA A 720 -9.89 21.99 47.83
C ALA A 720 -11.07 21.50 46.98
N PRO A 721 -10.91 21.37 45.65
CA PRO A 721 -11.96 20.81 44.79
C PRO A 721 -12.31 19.38 45.18
N ASN A 722 -13.59 19.02 45.08
CA ASN A 722 -14.07 17.66 45.30
C ASN A 722 -13.99 16.79 44.03
N TYR A 723 -12.88 16.88 43.31
CA TYR A 723 -12.58 16.05 42.14
C TYR A 723 -11.06 15.95 42.00
N THR A 724 -10.59 14.86 41.39
CA THR A 724 -9.18 14.65 41.10
C THR A 724 -8.89 14.99 39.65
N ILE A 725 -7.79 15.69 39.38
CA ILE A 725 -7.22 15.84 38.03
C ILE A 725 -5.90 15.09 37.98
N VAL A 726 -5.73 14.27 36.95
CA VAL A 726 -4.46 13.63 36.57
C VAL A 726 -4.19 13.88 35.09
N THR A 727 -2.93 13.82 34.67
CA THR A 727 -2.52 13.96 33.27
C THR A 727 -1.95 12.64 32.77
N ALA A 728 -2.44 12.15 31.63
CA ALA A 728 -1.98 10.90 31.03
C ALA A 728 -0.57 11.05 30.42
N ASN A 729 0.24 9.99 30.51
CA ASN A 729 1.57 9.93 29.89
C ASN A 729 1.84 8.53 29.30
N ALA A 730 2.90 8.39 28.52
CA ALA A 730 3.21 7.15 27.80
C ALA A 730 3.72 6.00 28.71
N GLU A 731 3.96 6.25 30.00
CA GLU A 731 4.41 5.27 30.99
C GLU A 731 3.24 4.70 31.81
N TRP A 732 2.03 5.24 31.66
CA TRP A 732 0.83 4.79 32.39
C TRP A 732 0.54 3.32 32.16
N SER A 733 0.54 2.56 33.26
CA SER A 733 0.26 1.14 33.28
C SER A 733 -1.02 0.81 34.06
N ASN A 734 -1.38 -0.47 34.12
CA ASN A 734 -2.49 -0.94 34.96
C ASN A 734 -2.27 -0.61 36.46
N PHE A 735 -1.02 -0.57 36.91
CA PHE A 735 -0.63 -0.21 38.28
C PHE A 735 -1.00 1.23 38.63
N ASP A 736 -0.89 2.17 37.68
CA ASP A 736 -1.13 3.60 37.91
C ASP A 736 -2.62 3.95 37.85
N VAL A 737 -3.37 3.27 36.98
CA VAL A 737 -4.80 3.53 36.76
C VAL A 737 -5.66 2.81 37.80
N ILE A 738 -5.41 1.52 38.06
CA ILE A 738 -6.19 0.68 38.99
C ILE A 738 -5.51 0.57 40.34
N GLY A 739 -4.20 0.31 40.35
CA GLY A 739 -3.43 0.01 41.55
C GLY A 739 -2.64 -1.29 41.43
N GLY A 740 -1.74 -1.52 42.38
CA GLY A 740 -0.92 -2.72 42.42
C GLY A 740 -0.05 -2.82 43.68
N ILE A 741 0.76 -3.87 43.75
CA ILE A 741 1.56 -4.19 44.94
C ILE A 741 2.81 -3.31 44.99
N SER A 742 2.89 -2.43 45.98
CA SER A 742 4.07 -1.61 46.31
C SER A 742 4.82 -2.24 47.50
N PRO A 743 6.17 -2.17 47.53
CA PRO A 743 6.91 -2.39 48.78
C PRO A 743 6.60 -1.27 49.78
N ASP A 744 6.65 -1.61 51.08
CA ASP A 744 6.62 -0.70 52.22
C ASP A 744 8.03 -0.44 52.78
N ASP A 745 8.24 0.70 53.42
CA ASP A 745 9.52 1.06 54.08
C ASP A 745 9.91 0.06 55.19
N SER A 746 8.95 -0.68 55.76
CA SER A 746 9.21 -1.75 56.74
C SER A 746 9.69 -3.07 56.10
N GLY A 747 9.84 -3.13 54.78
CA GLY A 747 10.16 -4.36 54.03
C GLY A 747 8.96 -5.29 53.81
N GLY A 748 7.73 -4.79 54.01
CA GLY A 748 6.49 -5.48 53.66
C GLY A 748 6.02 -5.17 52.23
N TYR A 749 4.84 -5.66 51.88
CA TYR A 749 4.14 -5.34 50.64
C TYR A 749 2.71 -4.89 50.96
N TYR A 750 2.23 -3.85 50.27
CA TYR A 750 0.85 -3.36 50.37
C TYR A 750 0.27 -3.09 48.99
N PHE A 751 -1.06 -3.15 48.86
CA PHE A 751 -1.73 -2.70 47.64
C PHE A 751 -1.88 -1.18 47.67
N LYS A 752 -1.24 -0.50 46.69
CA LYS A 752 -1.39 0.92 46.45
C LYS A 752 -2.52 1.13 45.43
N ASP A 753 -3.51 1.94 45.77
CA ASP A 753 -4.57 2.34 44.83
C ASP A 753 -3.99 3.15 43.65
N GLY A 754 -4.52 2.90 42.46
CA GLY A 754 -4.33 3.75 41.28
C GLY A 754 -5.40 4.83 41.16
N TYR A 755 -5.23 5.77 40.24
CA TYR A 755 -6.02 7.00 40.13
C TYR A 755 -7.54 6.77 40.02
N VAL A 756 -7.99 5.72 39.32
CA VAL A 756 -9.40 5.38 39.19
C VAL A 756 -9.95 4.72 40.45
N ALA A 757 -9.16 3.89 41.14
CA ALA A 757 -9.56 3.26 42.39
C ALA A 757 -9.65 4.28 43.54
N GLU A 758 -8.66 5.17 43.67
CA GLU A 758 -8.67 6.25 44.66
C GLU A 758 -9.88 7.18 44.43
N ALA A 759 -10.06 7.69 43.20
CA ALA A 759 -11.17 8.59 42.88
C ALA A 759 -12.55 7.92 43.06
N ALA A 760 -12.67 6.61 42.78
CA ALA A 760 -13.90 5.86 43.04
C ALA A 760 -14.19 5.70 44.55
N LYS A 761 -13.17 5.43 45.38
CA LYS A 761 -13.29 5.38 46.85
C LYS A 761 -13.67 6.76 47.42
N LEU A 762 -13.07 7.84 46.91
CA LEU A 762 -13.42 9.21 47.25
C LEU A 762 -14.86 9.56 46.83
N CYS A 763 -15.34 9.03 45.69
CA CYS A 763 -16.72 9.21 45.23
C CYS A 763 -17.74 8.56 46.17
N GLU A 764 -17.52 7.30 46.57
CA GLU A 764 -18.38 6.66 47.56
C GLU A 764 -18.36 7.40 48.91
N LYS A 765 -17.18 7.82 49.38
CA LYS A 765 -17.09 8.58 50.62
C LYS A 765 -17.84 9.91 50.52
N SER A 766 -17.65 10.66 49.43
CA SER A 766 -18.27 11.97 49.25
C SER A 766 -19.79 11.89 49.08
N ILE A 767 -20.32 10.94 48.31
CA ILE A 767 -21.76 10.82 48.12
C ILE A 767 -22.47 10.43 49.44
N ARG A 768 -21.83 9.59 50.28
CA ARG A 768 -22.31 9.24 51.63
C ARG A 768 -22.19 10.40 52.64
N GLU A 769 -21.11 11.19 52.60
CA GLU A 769 -20.86 12.29 53.56
C GLU A 769 -21.57 13.60 53.20
N ARG A 770 -21.74 13.92 51.92
CA ARG A 770 -22.11 15.27 51.43
C ARG A 770 -23.27 15.28 50.43
N GLY A 771 -23.73 14.12 49.93
CA GLY A 771 -24.70 14.05 48.84
C GLY A 771 -24.17 14.58 47.49
N LYS A 772 -22.86 14.81 47.37
CA LYS A 772 -22.19 15.22 46.11
C LYS A 772 -21.16 14.17 45.69
N PRO A 773 -21.07 13.84 44.39
CA PRO A 773 -20.10 12.86 43.89
C PRO A 773 -18.68 13.43 43.88
N HIS A 774 -17.70 12.57 43.57
CA HIS A 774 -16.33 12.95 43.27
C HIS A 774 -15.95 12.32 41.92
N TYR A 775 -15.53 13.11 40.93
CA TYR A 775 -15.19 12.62 39.59
C TYR A 775 -13.68 12.70 39.34
N LEU A 776 -13.23 11.97 38.32
CA LEU A 776 -11.84 11.97 37.86
C LEU A 776 -11.74 12.68 36.51
N VAL A 777 -10.89 13.69 36.42
CA VAL A 777 -10.45 14.28 35.14
C VAL A 777 -9.15 13.61 34.73
N ILE A 778 -9.10 13.12 33.49
CA ILE A 778 -7.87 12.62 32.86
C ILE A 778 -7.54 13.56 31.70
N ASP A 779 -6.61 14.46 31.95
CA ASP A 779 -6.14 15.45 30.99
C ASP A 779 -5.17 14.80 29.99
N GLU A 780 -5.20 15.22 28.72
CA GLU A 780 -4.31 14.71 27.66
C GLU A 780 -4.41 13.19 27.41
N PHE A 781 -5.65 12.66 27.47
CA PHE A 781 -6.02 11.24 27.50
C PHE A 781 -5.34 10.35 26.43
N ASN A 782 -5.08 10.90 25.24
CA ASN A 782 -4.42 10.22 24.11
C ASN A 782 -2.90 9.98 24.32
N ARG A 783 -2.28 10.53 25.36
CA ARG A 783 -0.83 10.38 25.62
C ARG A 783 -0.43 9.05 26.26
N ALA A 784 -1.38 8.27 26.75
CA ALA A 784 -1.16 6.94 27.33
C ALA A 784 -1.65 5.82 26.39
N ASN A 785 -1.11 4.61 26.53
CA ASN A 785 -1.74 3.42 25.97
C ASN A 785 -2.95 3.03 26.84
N ILE A 786 -4.07 3.73 26.65
CA ILE A 786 -5.25 3.62 27.52
C ILE A 786 -5.81 2.20 27.54
N ASP A 787 -5.81 1.48 26.42
CA ASP A 787 -6.38 0.13 26.35
C ASP A 787 -5.64 -0.85 27.28
N GLU A 788 -4.30 -0.75 27.34
CA GLU A 788 -3.44 -1.49 28.29
C GLU A 788 -3.60 -0.98 29.73
N ALA A 789 -3.55 0.33 29.92
CA ALA A 789 -3.60 0.95 31.25
C ALA A 789 -4.95 0.71 31.96
N PHE A 790 -6.07 0.65 31.23
CA PHE A 790 -7.40 0.46 31.82
C PHE A 790 -7.75 -1.03 32.03
N GLY A 791 -7.33 -1.96 31.17
CA GLY A 791 -7.47 -3.41 31.37
C GLY A 791 -8.85 -3.87 31.89
N LYS A 792 -8.95 -4.33 33.15
CA LYS A 792 -10.22 -4.78 33.76
C LYS A 792 -11.32 -3.69 33.84
N LEU A 793 -10.98 -2.40 33.76
CA LEU A 793 -11.96 -1.31 33.75
C LEU A 793 -12.95 -1.38 32.58
N PHE A 794 -12.55 -1.98 31.44
CA PHE A 794 -13.43 -2.19 30.29
C PHE A 794 -14.69 -2.95 30.72
N THR A 795 -14.54 -4.06 31.46
CA THR A 795 -15.66 -4.85 31.97
C THR A 795 -16.37 -4.16 33.15
N VAL A 796 -15.63 -3.51 34.05
CA VAL A 796 -16.19 -2.87 35.26
C VAL A 796 -17.12 -1.70 34.91
N PHE A 797 -16.84 -0.91 33.88
CA PHE A 797 -17.75 0.19 33.48
C PHE A 797 -19.11 -0.29 32.99
N GLU A 798 -19.17 -1.49 32.40
CA GLU A 798 -20.37 -2.09 31.80
C GLU A 798 -21.15 -2.93 32.83
N TYR A 799 -20.45 -3.59 33.75
CA TYR A 799 -21.00 -4.49 34.76
C TYR A 799 -20.68 -4.03 36.19
N ARG A 800 -20.91 -2.74 36.49
CA ARG A 800 -20.61 -2.09 37.79
C ARG A 800 -21.23 -2.79 39.00
N ASP A 801 -22.30 -3.54 38.79
CA ASP A 801 -23.06 -4.31 39.79
C ASP A 801 -22.55 -5.75 39.96
N LYS A 802 -21.77 -6.29 39.02
CA LYS A 802 -21.34 -7.70 39.00
C LYS A 802 -19.83 -7.91 39.05
N GLN A 803 -19.04 -6.89 38.70
CA GLN A 803 -17.57 -6.97 38.71
C GLN A 803 -16.96 -5.95 39.68
N PRO A 804 -16.16 -6.40 40.67
CA PRO A 804 -15.49 -5.50 41.59
C PRO A 804 -14.35 -4.76 40.87
N LEU A 805 -14.20 -3.47 41.21
CA LEU A 805 -13.05 -2.67 40.80
C LEU A 805 -11.76 -3.17 41.48
N LEU A 806 -11.84 -3.42 42.79
CA LEU A 806 -10.81 -4.08 43.58
C LEU A 806 -11.37 -5.33 44.24
N THR A 807 -10.70 -6.46 44.05
CA THR A 807 -11.01 -7.74 44.68
C THR A 807 -10.65 -7.72 46.17
N HIS A 808 -11.16 -8.71 46.90
CA HIS A 808 -10.89 -8.94 48.32
C HIS A 808 -9.37 -9.02 48.66
N LYS A 809 -8.54 -9.53 47.74
CA LYS A 809 -7.07 -9.56 47.87
C LYS A 809 -6.42 -8.18 47.71
N GLU A 810 -7.03 -7.29 46.93
CA GLU A 810 -6.53 -5.93 46.68
C GLU A 810 -7.00 -4.94 47.76
N THR A 811 -8.16 -5.17 48.40
CA THR A 811 -8.68 -4.32 49.49
C THR A 811 -8.25 -4.76 50.88
N GLY A 812 -7.84 -6.02 51.08
CA GLY A 812 -7.67 -6.60 52.42
C GLY A 812 -8.99 -6.67 53.20
N GLY A 813 -10.12 -6.65 52.50
CA GLY A 813 -11.46 -6.43 53.03
C GLY A 813 -12.51 -6.96 52.06
N ALA A 814 -13.77 -6.55 52.19
CA ALA A 814 -14.78 -6.85 51.18
C ALA A 814 -14.35 -6.30 49.78
N PRO A 815 -14.71 -6.97 48.66
CA PRO A 815 -14.50 -6.42 47.33
C PRO A 815 -15.14 -5.04 47.15
N PHE A 816 -14.43 -4.11 46.51
CA PHE A 816 -14.91 -2.76 46.26
C PHE A 816 -15.52 -2.66 44.86
N MET A 817 -16.82 -2.37 44.78
CA MET A 817 -17.55 -2.16 43.52
C MET A 817 -17.39 -0.70 43.04
N MET A 818 -17.49 -0.47 41.74
CA MET A 818 -17.47 0.91 41.22
C MET A 818 -18.80 1.62 41.51
N PRO A 819 -18.80 2.81 42.14
CA PRO A 819 -20.02 3.56 42.42
C PRO A 819 -20.87 3.81 41.15
N PRO A 820 -22.20 3.64 41.19
CA PRO A 820 -23.08 3.97 40.07
C PRO A 820 -22.99 5.43 39.62
N GLU A 821 -22.65 6.35 40.54
CA GLU A 821 -22.52 7.78 40.30
C GLU A 821 -21.18 8.17 39.69
N PHE A 822 -20.13 7.35 39.83
CA PHE A 822 -18.76 7.73 39.43
C PHE A 822 -18.63 7.94 37.91
N ARG A 823 -18.05 9.08 37.51
CA ARG A 823 -17.79 9.46 36.11
C ARG A 823 -16.31 9.82 35.93
N ILE A 824 -15.82 9.55 34.73
CA ILE A 824 -14.53 10.06 34.24
C ILE A 824 -14.81 11.12 33.15
N ILE A 825 -14.07 12.22 33.19
CA ILE A 825 -13.99 13.23 32.13
C ILE A 825 -12.58 13.20 31.54
N GLY A 826 -12.42 12.66 30.34
CA GLY A 826 -11.18 12.78 29.57
C GLY A 826 -11.10 14.11 28.83
N THR A 827 -9.90 14.65 28.63
CA THR A 827 -9.64 15.69 27.62
C THR A 827 -8.71 15.16 26.54
N MET A 828 -8.92 15.56 25.28
CA MET A 828 -8.11 15.11 24.14
C MET A 828 -7.86 16.24 23.14
N ASN A 829 -6.63 16.34 22.62
CA ASN A 829 -6.31 17.27 21.53
C ASN A 829 -6.58 16.62 20.16
N THR A 830 -7.17 17.37 19.23
CA THR A 830 -7.44 16.93 17.85
C THR A 830 -6.20 16.92 16.95
N GLN A 831 -5.18 17.72 17.26
CA GLN A 831 -3.95 17.85 16.46
C GLN A 831 -2.96 16.69 16.70
N ASP A 832 -3.01 16.08 17.88
CA ASP A 832 -2.10 15.01 18.33
C ASP A 832 -2.33 13.64 17.65
N LYS A 833 -3.32 13.54 16.75
CA LYS A 833 -3.76 12.28 16.11
C LYS A 833 -2.69 11.55 15.29
N ASN A 834 -1.64 12.24 14.86
CA ASN A 834 -0.60 11.67 14.00
C ASN A 834 0.58 11.07 14.78
N THR A 835 0.65 11.25 16.11
CA THR A 835 1.83 10.93 16.93
C THR A 835 1.53 10.25 18.26
N LEU A 836 0.26 10.19 18.69
CA LEU A 836 -0.15 9.67 20.00
C LEU A 836 -1.23 8.57 19.87
N PHE A 837 -1.45 7.81 20.94
CA PHE A 837 -2.14 6.52 20.87
C PHE A 837 -3.61 6.66 20.45
N ASN A 838 -4.02 5.85 19.46
CA ASN A 838 -5.41 5.76 19.02
C ASN A 838 -6.28 5.12 20.11
N VAL A 839 -7.40 5.77 20.43
CA VAL A 839 -8.37 5.26 21.42
C VAL A 839 -9.13 4.06 20.84
N GLY A 840 -9.12 2.92 21.54
CA GLY A 840 -9.78 1.69 21.08
C GLY A 840 -11.29 1.80 20.94
N PHE A 841 -11.87 1.08 19.97
CA PHE A 841 -13.32 1.10 19.70
C PHE A 841 -14.16 0.65 20.91
N ALA A 842 -13.62 -0.23 21.76
CA ALA A 842 -14.28 -0.66 22.99
C ALA A 842 -14.33 0.44 24.08
N LEU A 843 -13.44 1.44 24.02
CA LEU A 843 -13.50 2.61 24.89
C LEU A 843 -14.37 3.72 24.27
N MET A 844 -14.34 3.88 22.93
CA MET A 844 -15.25 4.80 22.22
C MET A 844 -16.73 4.53 22.51
N ARG A 845 -17.14 3.28 22.73
CA ARG A 845 -18.52 2.93 23.15
C ARG A 845 -18.88 3.39 24.58
N ARG A 846 -17.90 3.64 25.46
CA ARG A 846 -18.09 3.87 26.91
C ARG A 846 -17.89 5.33 27.35
N PHE A 847 -17.46 6.19 26.44
CA PHE A 847 -17.36 7.64 26.62
C PHE A 847 -18.26 8.34 25.61
N ALA A 848 -18.93 9.43 26.01
CA ALA A 848 -19.60 10.32 25.08
C ALA A 848 -18.61 11.40 24.61
N PHE A 849 -18.45 11.56 23.30
CA PHE A 849 -17.46 12.45 22.71
C PHE A 849 -18.12 13.79 22.36
N VAL A 850 -17.68 14.87 23.00
CA VAL A 850 -18.20 16.23 22.79
C VAL A 850 -17.09 17.11 22.21
N GLU A 851 -17.34 17.75 21.06
CA GLU A 851 -16.36 18.69 20.46
C GLU A 851 -16.45 20.05 21.15
N ILE A 852 -15.34 20.48 21.76
CA ILE A 852 -15.16 21.86 22.22
C ILE A 852 -14.49 22.63 21.09
N GLY A 853 -15.34 23.24 20.26
CA GLY A 853 -14.94 24.13 19.17
C GLY A 853 -14.37 25.47 19.63
N LEU A 854 -14.23 26.40 18.69
CA LEU A 854 -13.88 27.79 19.00
C LEU A 854 -15.10 28.56 19.51
N PRO A 855 -14.92 29.54 20.43
CA PRO A 855 -15.99 30.44 20.83
C PRO A 855 -16.50 31.28 19.64
N LEU A 856 -17.71 31.82 19.77
CA LEU A 856 -18.27 32.75 18.78
C LEU A 856 -17.32 33.95 18.59
N PRO A 857 -16.92 34.32 17.35
CA PRO A 857 -15.91 35.35 17.12
C PRO A 857 -16.24 36.71 17.76
N GLU A 858 -17.52 37.08 17.83
CA GLU A 858 -17.95 38.28 18.54
C GLU A 858 -17.77 38.19 20.06
N ASP A 859 -18.06 37.05 20.70
CA ASP A 859 -17.89 36.90 22.16
C ASP A 859 -16.40 36.95 22.52
N GLU A 860 -15.57 36.21 21.77
CA GLU A 860 -14.11 36.22 21.91
C GLU A 860 -13.55 37.64 21.77
N TYR A 861 -13.89 38.36 20.69
CA TYR A 861 -13.41 39.72 20.42
C TYR A 861 -13.82 40.73 21.49
N ASN A 862 -15.08 40.67 21.97
CA ASN A 862 -15.59 41.63 22.95
C ASN A 862 -15.14 41.32 24.40
N ARG A 863 -14.81 40.06 24.72
CA ARG A 863 -14.40 39.60 26.07
C ARG A 863 -12.91 39.36 26.25
N MET A 864 -12.10 39.37 25.19
CA MET A 864 -10.64 39.27 25.30
C MET A 864 -10.02 40.19 26.38
N PRO A 865 -10.45 41.46 26.56
CA PRO A 865 -9.94 42.31 27.64
C PRO A 865 -10.22 41.78 29.06
N VAL A 866 -11.37 41.13 29.26
CA VAL A 866 -11.79 40.55 30.54
C VAL A 866 -10.88 39.39 30.91
N PHE A 867 -10.68 38.45 29.98
CA PHE A 867 -9.81 37.29 30.19
C PHE A 867 -8.34 37.69 30.38
N VAL A 868 -7.84 38.66 29.60
CA VAL A 868 -6.48 39.19 29.74
C VAL A 868 -6.29 39.92 31.07
N TYR A 869 -7.26 40.73 31.52
CA TYR A 869 -7.23 41.35 32.85
C TYR A 869 -7.14 40.29 33.96
N PHE A 870 -7.97 39.24 33.94
CA PHE A 870 -7.93 38.18 34.94
C PHE A 870 -6.59 37.41 34.92
N LYS A 871 -6.01 37.15 33.73
CA LYS A 871 -4.71 36.49 33.62
C LYS A 871 -3.56 37.37 34.12
N LEU A 872 -3.51 38.64 33.73
CA LEU A 872 -2.54 39.61 34.25
C LEU A 872 -2.70 39.80 35.78
N LYS A 873 -3.92 39.78 36.31
CA LYS A 873 -4.19 39.89 37.75
C LYS A 873 -3.68 38.65 38.50
N LYS A 874 -3.88 37.45 37.96
CA LYS A 874 -3.31 36.20 38.49
C LYS A 874 -1.76 36.20 38.49
N LEU A 875 -1.16 36.94 37.56
CA LEU A 875 0.30 37.15 37.48
C LEU A 875 0.81 38.34 38.32
N GLY A 876 -0.08 39.12 38.96
CA GLY A 876 0.30 40.32 39.73
C GLY A 876 0.77 41.51 38.88
N LEU A 877 0.39 41.58 37.60
CA LEU A 877 0.92 42.54 36.61
C LEU A 877 0.01 43.74 36.31
N VAL A 878 -1.27 43.72 36.66
CA VAL A 878 -2.18 44.86 36.44
C VAL A 878 -2.02 45.88 37.57
N PRO A 879 -1.97 47.20 37.29
CA PRO A 879 -2.21 48.21 38.32
C PRO A 879 -3.58 48.06 38.99
N GLU A 880 -3.73 48.63 40.18
CA GLU A 880 -5.04 48.72 40.85
C GLU A 880 -6.03 49.50 39.97
N ARG A 881 -7.29 49.05 39.91
CA ARG A 881 -8.31 49.66 39.05
C ARG A 881 -8.82 50.97 39.68
N PRO A 882 -9.02 52.05 38.90
CA PRO A 882 -9.53 53.31 39.43
C PRO A 882 -10.88 53.21 40.15
N ASP A 883 -11.03 54.00 41.22
CA ASP A 883 -12.29 54.17 41.93
C ASP A 883 -13.41 54.60 40.98
N GLY A 884 -14.51 53.83 40.95
CA GLY A 884 -15.67 54.10 40.12
C GLY A 884 -15.80 53.24 38.86
N ASP A 885 -14.80 52.43 38.49
CA ASP A 885 -14.93 51.42 37.42
C ASP A 885 -15.13 50.00 37.99
N PRO A 886 -16.39 49.54 38.23
CA PRO A 886 -16.62 48.19 38.73
C PRO A 886 -16.23 47.12 37.71
N LEU A 887 -15.96 45.90 38.20
CA LEU A 887 -15.81 44.72 37.35
C LEU A 887 -17.03 44.53 36.44
N TRP A 888 -16.78 43.96 35.26
CA TRP A 888 -17.81 43.62 34.29
C TRP A 888 -18.71 42.50 34.84
N LYS A 889 -20.00 42.56 34.54
CA LYS A 889 -20.98 41.50 34.84
C LYS A 889 -21.15 40.55 33.65
N PHE A 890 -21.90 39.46 33.85
CA PHE A 890 -22.31 38.58 32.76
C PHE A 890 -22.83 39.35 31.52
N GLY A 891 -22.26 39.04 30.34
CA GLY A 891 -22.60 39.68 29.06
C GLY A 891 -22.14 41.14 28.88
N GLU A 892 -21.55 41.80 29.88
CA GLU A 892 -21.07 43.18 29.74
C GLU A 892 -19.78 43.24 28.90
N LYS A 893 -19.85 43.91 27.75
CA LYS A 893 -18.67 44.24 26.92
C LYS A 893 -17.72 45.18 27.68
N CYS A 894 -16.43 45.17 27.33
CA CYS A 894 -15.48 46.07 27.97
C CYS A 894 -15.83 47.55 27.71
N LYS A 895 -16.07 48.32 28.78
CA LYS A 895 -16.52 49.73 28.72
C LYS A 895 -15.54 50.63 27.95
N HIS A 896 -14.24 50.41 28.13
CA HIS A 896 -13.16 51.18 27.48
C HIS A 896 -13.01 50.87 25.99
N PHE A 897 -13.53 49.71 25.55
CA PHE A 897 -13.46 49.23 24.17
C PHE A 897 -14.22 50.14 23.19
N ALA A 898 -15.32 50.74 23.64
CA ALA A 898 -16.05 51.77 22.88
C ALA A 898 -15.21 53.03 22.60
N SER A 899 -14.17 53.29 23.41
CA SER A 899 -13.19 54.37 23.22
C SER A 899 -11.92 53.93 22.48
N ARG A 900 -11.92 52.76 21.83
CA ARG A 900 -10.74 52.12 21.20
C ARG A 900 -9.56 51.94 22.15
N LYS A 901 -9.85 51.60 23.40
CA LYS A 901 -8.89 51.19 24.43
C LYS A 901 -9.18 49.76 24.83
N PHE A 902 -8.15 48.93 25.00
CA PHE A 902 -8.32 47.52 25.31
C PHE A 902 -9.00 47.33 26.68
N ASP A 903 -8.44 47.95 27.72
CA ASP A 903 -9.04 48.11 29.07
C ASP A 903 -8.51 49.42 29.69
N PHE A 904 -8.85 49.73 30.95
CA PHE A 904 -8.45 50.96 31.66
C PHE A 904 -6.94 51.24 31.67
N TYR A 905 -6.10 50.22 31.50
CA TYR A 905 -4.63 50.33 31.46
C TYR A 905 -4.04 50.56 30.06
N ASP A 906 -4.86 50.60 29.00
CA ASP A 906 -4.43 50.95 27.64
C ASP A 906 -4.53 52.47 27.45
N GLU A 907 -3.51 53.20 27.92
CA GLU A 907 -3.47 54.67 27.91
C GLU A 907 -3.51 55.26 26.48
N ASP A 908 -2.83 54.64 25.52
CA ASP A 908 -2.66 55.14 24.16
C ASP A 908 -3.65 54.55 23.12
N GLY A 909 -4.34 53.45 23.43
CA GLY A 909 -5.06 52.62 22.43
C GLY A 909 -4.12 51.71 21.62
N ASN A 910 -2.84 51.67 21.97
CA ASN A 910 -1.82 50.85 21.32
C ASN A 910 -2.14 49.35 21.46
N MET A 911 -2.65 48.91 22.62
CA MET A 911 -2.98 47.51 22.84
C MET A 911 -4.27 47.09 22.12
N TYR A 912 -5.26 47.98 22.03
CA TYR A 912 -6.45 47.79 21.18
C TYR A 912 -6.05 47.59 19.71
N ASN A 913 -5.13 48.40 19.19
CA ASN A 913 -4.69 48.32 17.79
C ASN A 913 -3.92 47.00 17.50
N CYS A 914 -3.08 46.55 18.44
CA CYS A 914 -2.46 45.21 18.35
C CYS A 914 -3.50 44.09 18.37
N HIS A 915 -4.53 44.17 19.21
CA HIS A 915 -5.63 43.20 19.25
C HIS A 915 -6.42 43.16 17.94
N GLU A 916 -6.75 44.33 17.35
CA GLU A 916 -7.48 44.41 16.08
C GLU A 916 -6.67 43.78 14.93
N LYS A 917 -5.37 44.08 14.81
CA LYS A 917 -4.48 43.42 13.83
C LYS A 917 -4.38 41.90 14.07
N LEU A 918 -4.25 41.46 15.32
CA LEU A 918 -4.10 40.05 15.69
C LEU A 918 -5.35 39.22 15.32
N VAL A 919 -6.55 39.73 15.64
CA VAL A 919 -7.81 39.04 15.33
C VAL A 919 -8.10 39.03 13.83
N LYS A 920 -7.75 40.12 13.11
CA LYS A 920 -7.82 40.13 11.63
C LYS A 920 -6.88 39.11 11.00
N PHE A 921 -5.64 38.97 11.50
CA PHE A 921 -4.67 38.00 11.00
C PHE A 921 -5.12 36.54 11.23
N LEU A 922 -5.82 36.29 12.34
CA LEU A 922 -6.41 34.98 12.65
C LEU A 922 -7.77 34.71 11.99
N ALA A 923 -8.40 35.68 11.32
CA ALA A 923 -9.77 35.54 10.83
C ALA A 923 -9.91 34.36 9.83
N PRO A 924 -10.91 33.45 9.99
CA PRO A 924 -11.15 32.39 9.03
C PRO A 924 -11.77 32.93 7.73
N GLY A 925 -11.39 32.34 6.61
CA GLY A 925 -12.09 32.48 5.32
C GLY A 925 -12.64 31.14 4.84
N GLU A 926 -13.10 31.09 3.59
CA GLU A 926 -13.43 29.84 2.91
C GLU A 926 -12.13 29.12 2.50
N PRO A 927 -12.04 27.77 2.61
CA PRO A 927 -10.85 27.04 2.20
C PRO A 927 -10.62 27.16 0.68
N PRO A 928 -9.37 27.35 0.22
CA PRO A 928 -9.10 27.62 -1.19
C PRO A 928 -9.35 26.38 -2.04
N LYS A 929 -9.77 26.58 -3.29
CA LYS A 929 -9.79 25.49 -4.28
C LYS A 929 -8.35 25.07 -4.58
N ARG A 930 -8.13 23.79 -4.88
CA ARG A 930 -6.77 23.22 -4.97
C ARG A 930 -5.96 23.89 -6.09
N GLY A 931 -5.03 24.77 -5.71
CA GLY A 931 -4.20 25.57 -6.62
C GLY A 931 -4.56 27.05 -6.72
N ASP A 932 -5.53 27.55 -5.93
CA ASP A 932 -5.86 28.96 -5.83
C ASP A 932 -4.97 29.69 -4.80
N GLU A 933 -4.66 30.97 -5.03
CA GLU A 933 -3.77 31.80 -4.19
C GLU A 933 -4.51 33.02 -3.63
N THR A 934 -5.42 32.80 -2.68
CA THR A 934 -6.24 33.85 -2.07
C THR A 934 -5.70 34.28 -0.68
N PRO A 935 -5.87 35.56 -0.27
CA PRO A 935 -5.54 35.99 1.07
C PRO A 935 -6.50 35.36 2.09
N LEU A 936 -5.98 34.44 2.90
CA LEU A 936 -6.75 33.69 3.90
C LEU A 936 -6.03 33.70 5.25
N GLY A 937 -6.77 34.04 6.32
CA GLY A 937 -6.23 34.11 7.68
C GLY A 937 -6.09 32.75 8.36
N VAL A 938 -5.30 32.72 9.42
CA VAL A 938 -4.73 31.49 9.99
C VAL A 938 -5.78 30.44 10.38
N ARG A 939 -6.94 30.84 10.92
CA ARG A 939 -7.99 29.89 11.34
C ARG A 939 -8.65 29.12 10.20
N THR A 940 -8.37 29.46 8.95
CA THR A 940 -8.74 28.67 7.76
C THR A 940 -7.96 27.35 7.70
N PHE A 941 -6.70 27.34 8.15
CA PHE A 941 -5.76 26.20 8.03
C PHE A 941 -5.40 25.57 9.39
N ARG A 942 -5.42 26.35 10.48
CA ARG A 942 -5.12 25.92 11.85
C ARG A 942 -6.06 26.61 12.84
N LYS A 943 -6.99 25.87 13.46
CA LYS A 943 -7.99 26.37 14.41
C LYS A 943 -7.34 26.86 15.74
N ILE A 944 -6.76 28.05 15.75
CA ILE A 944 -6.09 28.64 16.93
C ILE A 944 -7.09 28.89 18.08
N GLY A 945 -6.88 28.24 19.24
CA GLY A 945 -7.72 28.39 20.44
C GLY A 945 -7.51 29.70 21.23
N PRO A 946 -8.55 30.20 21.93
CA PRO A 946 -8.53 31.45 22.69
C PRO A 946 -7.42 31.56 23.75
N ALA A 947 -6.96 30.45 24.35
CA ALA A 947 -5.89 30.51 25.35
C ALA A 947 -4.60 31.13 24.79
N LEU A 948 -4.23 30.78 23.55
CA LEU A 948 -3.05 31.30 22.85
C LEU A 948 -3.21 32.79 22.51
N LEU A 949 -4.42 33.24 22.20
CA LEU A 949 -4.76 34.64 22.02
C LEU A 949 -4.59 35.44 23.33
N ILE A 950 -5.06 34.91 24.45
CA ILE A 950 -4.92 35.55 25.77
C ILE A 950 -3.43 35.64 26.16
N ASP A 951 -2.64 34.59 25.97
CA ASP A 951 -1.17 34.62 26.20
C ASP A 951 -0.44 35.58 25.26
N SER A 952 -0.91 35.69 24.01
CA SER A 952 -0.39 36.66 23.04
C SER A 952 -0.65 38.09 23.49
N MET A 953 -1.88 38.41 23.93
CA MET A 953 -2.20 39.74 24.46
C MET A 953 -1.49 40.06 25.79
N VAL A 954 -1.29 39.07 26.68
CA VAL A 954 -0.45 39.23 27.88
C VAL A 954 1.01 39.52 27.51
N THR A 955 1.56 38.83 26.50
CA THR A 955 2.93 39.08 26.03
C THR A 955 3.04 40.44 25.34
N ILE A 956 2.02 40.88 24.58
CA ILE A 956 1.93 42.23 24.01
C ILE A 956 1.97 43.27 25.14
N PHE A 957 1.11 43.18 26.16
CA PHE A 957 1.08 44.11 27.31
C PHE A 957 2.47 44.28 27.96
N ASN A 958 3.18 43.17 28.19
CA ASN A 958 4.51 43.17 28.80
C ASN A 958 5.64 43.68 27.89
N SER A 959 5.44 43.71 26.56
CA SER A 959 6.49 44.00 25.58
C SER A 959 6.29 45.32 24.82
N ILE A 960 5.07 45.85 24.77
CA ILE A 960 4.68 47.04 23.99
C ILE A 960 5.46 48.29 24.38
N LYS A 961 5.68 48.52 25.69
CA LYS A 961 6.48 49.65 26.21
C LYS A 961 7.99 49.52 25.95
N LYS A 962 8.47 48.36 25.49
CA LYS A 962 9.89 48.06 25.23
C LYS A 962 10.25 48.02 23.74
N TYR A 963 9.32 47.59 22.88
CA TYR A 963 9.55 47.40 21.45
C TYR A 963 8.64 48.25 20.54
N GLY A 964 7.62 48.90 21.08
CA GLY A 964 6.55 49.53 20.30
C GLY A 964 5.49 48.52 19.84
N PRO A 965 4.29 48.97 19.42
CA PRO A 965 3.13 48.11 19.13
C PRO A 965 3.39 47.10 18.01
N GLU A 966 3.98 47.52 16.90
CA GLU A 966 4.11 46.66 15.72
C GLU A 966 5.17 45.57 15.91
N LEU A 967 6.35 45.94 16.43
CA LEU A 967 7.42 44.97 16.73
C LEU A 967 7.07 44.07 17.93
N ALA A 968 6.21 44.51 18.86
CA ALA A 968 5.66 43.63 19.89
C ALA A 968 4.70 42.58 19.29
N LEU A 969 3.78 43.02 18.42
CA LEU A 969 2.85 42.13 17.72
C LEU A 969 3.57 41.10 16.85
N ASP A 970 4.51 41.55 16.00
CA ASP A 970 5.31 40.68 15.12
C ASP A 970 6.05 39.59 15.91
N ARG A 971 6.69 39.97 17.01
CA ARG A 971 7.43 39.04 17.88
C ARG A 971 6.51 38.00 18.51
N VAL A 972 5.30 38.40 18.91
CA VAL A 972 4.31 37.53 19.55
C VAL A 972 3.64 36.58 18.56
N ILE A 973 3.31 37.04 17.35
CA ILE A 973 2.85 36.15 16.28
C ILE A 973 3.94 35.11 15.96
N ARG A 974 5.20 35.54 15.88
CA ARG A 974 6.34 34.64 15.64
C ARG A 974 6.65 33.68 16.80
N SER A 975 6.46 34.07 18.06
CA SER A 975 6.75 33.18 19.20
C SER A 975 5.60 32.23 19.54
N ASN A 976 4.35 32.67 19.34
CA ASN A 976 3.17 31.95 19.83
C ASN A 976 2.40 31.26 18.71
N ILE A 977 2.18 31.94 17.58
CA ILE A 977 1.29 31.45 16.51
C ILE A 977 2.08 30.66 15.46
N MET A 978 3.25 31.14 15.01
CA MET A 978 4.03 30.44 13.98
C MET A 978 4.35 28.97 14.28
N PRO A 979 4.71 28.54 15.51
CA PRO A 979 4.94 27.13 15.80
C PRO A 979 3.73 26.22 15.53
N SER A 980 2.50 26.74 15.61
CA SER A 980 1.29 25.98 15.28
C SER A 980 0.99 25.85 13.78
N LEU A 981 1.81 26.48 12.92
CA LEU A 981 1.72 26.43 11.46
C LEU A 981 2.57 25.30 10.85
N GLU A 982 3.24 24.50 11.69
CA GLU A 982 4.01 23.33 11.25
C GLU A 982 3.10 22.31 10.51
N GLY A 983 3.65 21.66 9.48
CA GLY A 983 2.92 20.66 8.68
C GLY A 983 1.80 21.22 7.80
N LEU A 984 1.92 22.46 7.31
CA LEU A 984 1.07 23.05 6.29
C LEU A 984 1.70 22.95 4.89
N GLU A 985 0.88 22.84 3.85
CA GLU A 985 1.34 22.83 2.45
C GLU A 985 1.86 24.21 2.01
N ARG A 986 2.77 24.23 1.01
CA ARG A 986 3.34 25.45 0.42
C ARG A 986 2.27 26.46 -0.02
N ASN A 987 1.15 25.97 -0.55
CA ASN A 987 0.03 26.80 -1.00
C ASN A 987 -0.73 27.46 0.17
N GLU A 988 -0.92 26.74 1.29
CA GLU A 988 -1.57 27.27 2.50
C GLU A 988 -0.72 28.37 3.15
N ILE A 989 0.59 28.13 3.26
CA ILE A 989 1.57 29.12 3.74
C ILE A 989 1.56 30.37 2.85
N ARG A 990 1.41 30.19 1.52
CA ARG A 990 1.34 31.30 0.56
C ARG A 990 0.04 32.10 0.65
N CYS A 991 -1.10 31.45 0.89
CA CYS A 991 -2.37 32.12 1.19
C CYS A 991 -2.28 32.96 2.48
N MET A 992 -1.64 32.42 3.52
CA MET A 992 -1.38 33.16 4.78
C MET A 992 -0.38 34.31 4.59
N PHE A 993 0.62 34.18 3.72
CA PHE A 993 1.55 35.26 3.37
C PHE A 993 0.81 36.46 2.74
N LEU A 994 -0.11 36.20 1.80
CA LEU A 994 -0.93 37.24 1.19
C LEU A 994 -1.78 37.97 2.25
N HIS A 995 -2.42 37.21 3.16
CA HIS A 995 -3.19 37.79 4.27
C HIS A 995 -2.34 38.59 5.27
N ALA A 996 -1.14 38.09 5.61
CA ALA A 996 -0.18 38.81 6.46
C ALA A 996 0.24 40.14 5.83
N LYS A 997 0.49 40.15 4.52
CA LYS A 997 0.86 41.35 3.75
C LYS A 997 -0.24 42.40 3.72
N GLU A 998 -1.52 42.00 3.76
CA GLU A 998 -2.67 42.90 3.86
C GLU A 998 -2.91 43.42 5.29
N VAL A 999 -2.86 42.55 6.31
CA VAL A 999 -3.23 42.89 7.70
C VAL A 999 -2.08 43.51 8.50
N LEU A 1000 -0.87 42.98 8.36
CA LEU A 1000 0.33 43.41 9.10
C LEU A 1000 1.20 44.36 8.27
N GLY A 1001 1.15 44.22 6.94
CA GLY A 1001 1.88 45.05 5.98
C GLY A 1001 3.10 44.33 5.38
N PRO A 1002 3.65 44.85 4.26
CA PRO A 1002 4.79 44.23 3.56
C PRO A 1002 6.13 44.34 4.30
N THR A 1003 6.21 45.18 5.34
CA THR A 1003 7.42 45.40 6.16
C THR A 1003 7.37 44.70 7.52
N SER A 1004 6.35 43.89 7.79
CA SER A 1004 6.28 43.06 9.00
C SER A 1004 7.25 41.88 8.90
N ILE A 1005 7.90 41.56 10.03
CA ILE A 1005 8.78 40.39 10.19
C ILE A 1005 7.98 39.09 10.00
N VAL A 1006 6.67 39.11 10.31
CA VAL A 1006 5.77 37.97 10.06
C VAL A 1006 5.64 37.73 8.57
N THR A 1007 5.34 38.78 7.80
CA THR A 1007 5.21 38.75 6.34
C THR A 1007 6.51 38.28 5.67
N GLU A 1008 7.66 38.82 6.09
CA GLU A 1008 8.99 38.40 5.59
C GLU A 1008 9.31 36.93 5.88
N THR A 1009 8.85 36.40 7.03
CA THR A 1009 9.08 35.00 7.41
C THR A 1009 8.20 34.05 6.60
N LEU A 1010 6.92 34.39 6.43
CA LEU A 1010 5.99 33.60 5.61
C LEU A 1010 6.38 33.61 4.12
N ASP A 1011 6.89 34.73 3.60
CA ASP A 1011 7.43 34.82 2.23
C ASP A 1011 8.60 33.84 2.01
N ARG A 1012 9.51 33.74 3.00
CA ARG A 1012 10.62 32.78 2.96
C ARG A 1012 10.16 31.33 3.01
N MET A 1013 9.17 31.01 3.85
CA MET A 1013 8.58 29.67 3.95
C MET A 1013 7.80 29.28 2.67
N ALA A 1014 7.06 30.21 2.06
CA ALA A 1014 6.31 29.97 0.83
C ALA A 1014 7.22 29.81 -0.41
N ASN A 1015 8.45 30.35 -0.36
CA ASN A 1015 9.39 30.34 -1.49
C ASN A 1015 10.60 29.42 -1.31
N SER A 1016 10.69 28.63 -0.23
CA SER A 1016 11.76 27.66 -0.03
C SER A 1016 11.51 26.32 -0.73
N ASP A 1017 12.57 25.74 -1.29
CA ASP A 1017 12.52 24.43 -1.97
C ASP A 1017 12.72 23.23 -1.02
N SER A 1018 12.97 23.48 0.27
CA SER A 1018 13.12 22.47 1.31
C SER A 1018 11.84 22.34 2.16
N LEU A 1019 11.24 21.15 2.19
CA LEU A 1019 10.03 20.81 2.96
C LEU A 1019 10.18 20.94 4.50
N SER A 1020 11.38 21.12 5.02
CA SER A 1020 11.66 21.39 6.44
C SER A 1020 12.22 22.80 6.63
N LEU A 1021 11.43 23.71 7.19
CA LEU A 1021 11.85 25.08 7.54
C LEU A 1021 11.16 25.65 8.80
N PHE A 1022 10.69 24.73 9.66
CA PHE A 1022 10.32 25.00 11.06
C PHE A 1022 11.48 24.56 11.97
#